data_AF-A0A841T8X4-F1
#
_entry.id   AF-A0A841T8X4-F1
#
_cell.length_a   1.000
_cell.length_b   1.000
_cell.length_c   1.000
_cell.angle_alpha   90.00
_cell.angle_beta   90.00
_cell.angle_gamma   90.00
#
_symmetry.space_group_name_H-M   'P 1'
#
loop_
_entity.id
_entity.type
_entity.pdbx_description
1 polymer ?
#
loop_
_entity_poly.entity_id
_entity_poly.type
_entity_poly.pdbx_seq_one_letter_code
_entity_poly.pdbx_strand_id
1 'polypeptide(L)'
;MASLLSGSPNEMRELLSISTNLFDVIIKGKPYHPTVETLELHRMDEEWEKAELVVSPQSDIVQLEEFRLFSVARGEYVDGLAGEQAEPCFYETQTYELLIEARETGSRLEFWHASPHLRKAIKPVGKSGRLLSGVLNFQNEVGYTDLEIRIDGRPALRIRLEIYPTKLDYKKDYQAILHEVNQQIYNLSFDFLRRTYNLTGLRETHSQSLTEYWTILKHVFQQLADTVERIDRAPHYRLHSEKKAMDAAKVKRAGKENVPYLSKNPHLLQRDEENGILAIQGVKYRPTMLLETKRKLDYDTAENRFLRWMLERIDRKLTEIREKLLERGRDRVTDPELVEQIVRMKSRLRRFLQLDFLREVGDLRHISVSLVLQMAPGYRDVYRIYLMLMKGLSIQSDLFHLSMKDLAQLYEYWCFLKIHELLASKYRLVSQDIIRVNRTGLFVTLDKSQRARVEYENSRNGERFTLFYNALHKEDRAAPTLAQLPDNVLTLYKQDANQKPQVYKYVFDAKYRLNPAYEGTYYHKQYQGPGPEEDDINTMHRYRDAIVYQESETSEYERSMFGAYVLFPYADEERFKEHRFYRSIGLINIGAFPFLPGTTGLLEQFLDELILDSPERAYERSTRPRGTKPYYRNKFSGKNVLVGSMRTGQLNSILEQHYYHMPLRNLPDQKLLTQLEFIALCQSRRQFQEDGGIRYYGRISNWEVRKRGDIKERPARPGTELDLYVYFTIEKWEVKESVIALGGSWIETCLATSKYMFDRAIELPELRLDTEEQLREWREKRRRGKVKVKLDHVHVDRAERVMGIDVED
;
A
#
# COMPACT_ATOMS: atom_id res chain seq x y z
N MET A 1 37.14 15.53 3.53
CA MET A 1 38.24 15.39 4.52
C MET A 1 38.40 13.91 4.81
N ALA A 2 39.61 13.41 5.09
CA ALA A 2 39.86 11.97 5.22
C ALA A 2 38.92 11.32 6.24
N SER A 3 38.21 10.25 5.82
CA SER A 3 37.42 9.37 6.68
C SER A 3 38.26 8.97 7.89
N LEU A 4 37.83 9.36 9.09
CA LEU A 4 38.53 9.01 10.32
C LEU A 4 38.58 7.48 10.45
N LEU A 5 39.79 6.96 10.63
CA LEU A 5 40.09 5.54 10.81
C LEU A 5 39.12 4.92 11.83
N SER A 6 38.67 3.70 11.52
CA SER A 6 37.75 2.82 12.26
C SER A 6 38.24 2.40 13.67
N GLY A 7 38.66 3.36 14.48
CA GLY A 7 39.34 3.16 15.76
C GLY A 7 39.37 4.38 16.69
N SER A 8 38.48 5.37 16.51
CA SER A 8 38.31 6.46 17.50
C SER A 8 37.90 5.88 18.86
N PRO A 9 38.39 6.42 19.99
CA PRO A 9 38.28 5.77 21.28
C PRO A 9 36.80 5.62 21.66
N ASN A 10 36.35 4.38 21.77
CA ASN A 10 35.04 3.95 22.28
C ASN A 10 34.92 4.23 23.79
N GLU A 11 35.58 5.29 24.26
CA GLU A 11 35.73 5.70 25.64
C GLU A 11 34.63 6.67 26.02
N MET A 12 34.20 6.56 27.27
CA MET A 12 33.20 7.44 27.85
C MET A 12 33.82 8.84 28.01
N ARG A 13 33.16 9.87 27.47
CA ARG A 13 33.57 11.26 27.59
C ARG A 13 32.46 12.11 28.18
N GLU A 14 32.82 13.28 28.69
CA GLU A 14 31.88 14.32 29.07
C GLU A 14 31.36 14.97 27.79
N LEU A 15 30.09 14.76 27.48
CA LEU A 15 29.45 15.28 26.27
C LEU A 15 28.86 16.67 26.50
N LEU A 16 28.37 16.90 27.71
CA LEU A 16 27.79 18.15 28.16
C LEU A 16 28.29 18.43 29.58
N SER A 17 28.79 19.63 29.82
CA SER A 17 29.08 20.15 31.15
C SER A 17 28.49 21.55 31.30
N ILE A 18 27.64 21.74 32.30
CA ILE A 18 27.01 23.02 32.62
C ILE A 18 27.32 23.34 34.08
N SER A 19 27.95 24.47 34.32
CA SER A 19 28.18 24.99 35.67
C SER A 19 27.29 26.19 35.94
N THR A 20 26.64 26.18 37.09
CA THR A 20 25.86 27.31 37.61
C THR A 20 26.40 27.74 38.96
N ASN A 21 25.96 28.91 39.43
CA ASN A 21 26.27 29.39 40.77
C ASN A 21 25.79 28.44 41.91
N LEU A 22 24.83 27.53 41.65
CA LEU A 22 24.22 26.67 42.68
C LEU A 22 24.56 25.17 42.54
N PHE A 23 24.73 24.68 41.32
CA PHE A 23 24.99 23.27 41.03
C PHE A 23 25.67 23.08 39.67
N ASP A 24 26.30 21.92 39.50
CA ASP A 24 26.95 21.49 38.27
C ASP A 24 26.19 20.30 37.65
N VAL A 25 26.06 20.28 36.31
CA VAL A 25 25.38 19.24 35.55
C VAL A 25 26.33 18.68 34.51
N ILE A 26 26.56 17.36 34.56
CA ILE A 26 27.47 16.67 33.64
C ILE A 26 26.73 15.50 33.02
N ILE A 27 26.79 15.38 31.69
CA ILE A 27 26.32 14.20 30.95
C ILE A 27 27.52 13.50 30.31
N LYS A 28 27.72 12.24 30.70
CA LYS A 28 28.78 11.38 30.17
C LYS A 28 28.20 10.33 29.23
N GLY A 29 28.92 10.03 28.16
CA GLY A 29 28.51 9.03 27.19
C GLY A 29 29.55 8.84 26.10
N LYS A 30 29.24 7.95 25.15
CA LYS A 30 30.06 7.80 23.95
C LYS A 30 29.64 8.88 22.94
N PRO A 31 30.57 9.64 22.37
CA PRO A 31 30.22 10.68 21.39
C PRO A 31 29.75 10.10 20.05
N TYR A 32 30.15 8.87 19.72
CA TYR A 32 29.86 8.21 18.46
C TYR A 32 28.96 7.00 18.66
N HIS A 33 28.04 6.77 17.72
CA HIS A 33 27.30 5.52 17.61
C HIS A 33 27.84 4.69 16.44
N PRO A 34 28.31 3.45 16.63
CA PRO A 34 28.92 2.64 15.57
C PRO A 34 28.04 2.49 14.32
N THR A 35 26.72 2.30 14.49
CA THR A 35 25.78 2.21 13.36
C THR A 35 25.72 3.50 12.55
N VAL A 36 25.71 4.66 13.22
CA VAL A 36 25.62 5.98 12.58
C VAL A 36 26.88 6.25 11.77
N GLU A 37 28.04 5.88 12.30
CA GLU A 37 29.32 5.96 11.59
C GLU A 37 29.37 5.03 10.37
N THR A 38 28.97 3.77 10.54
CA THR A 38 29.04 2.75 9.47
C THR A 38 28.09 3.05 8.31
N LEU A 39 26.95 3.68 8.60
CA LEU A 39 25.92 4.04 7.63
C LEU A 39 26.00 5.51 7.19
N GLU A 40 26.96 6.27 7.73
CA GLU A 40 27.15 7.70 7.47
C GLU A 40 25.89 8.56 7.65
N LEU A 41 25.09 8.26 8.69
CA LEU A 41 23.83 8.95 8.98
C LEU A 41 24.04 10.36 9.56
N HIS A 42 23.05 11.24 9.39
CA HIS A 42 23.02 12.62 9.91
C HIS A 42 24.11 13.50 9.31
N ARG A 43 24.39 13.28 8.02
CA ARG A 43 25.37 14.01 7.22
C ARG A 43 24.75 14.50 5.92
N MET A 44 25.07 15.72 5.54
CA MET A 44 24.79 16.28 4.21
C MET A 44 26.12 16.59 3.53
N ASP A 45 26.34 16.02 2.34
CA ASP A 45 27.58 16.18 1.57
C ASP A 45 28.86 15.91 2.39
N GLU A 46 28.84 14.84 3.19
CA GLU A 46 29.90 14.44 4.15
C GLU A 46 30.13 15.38 5.35
N GLU A 47 29.37 16.48 5.46
CA GLU A 47 29.39 17.36 6.63
C GLU A 47 28.32 16.97 7.65
N TRP A 48 28.69 17.02 8.94
CA TRP A 48 27.77 16.75 10.04
C TRP A 48 26.65 17.78 10.09
N GLU A 49 25.45 17.30 10.34
CA GLU A 49 24.37 18.19 10.73
C GLU A 49 24.64 18.79 12.12
N LYS A 50 24.15 20.02 12.34
CA LYS A 50 24.21 20.65 13.65
C LYS A 50 23.01 20.21 14.49
N ALA A 51 23.30 19.79 15.72
CA ALA A 51 22.32 19.51 16.75
C ALA A 51 21.99 20.78 17.55
N GLU A 52 20.72 20.94 17.91
CA GLU A 52 20.24 22.04 18.72
C GLU A 52 20.23 21.63 20.19
N LEU A 53 21.00 22.37 21.00
CA LEU A 53 21.02 22.22 22.45
C LEU A 53 20.76 23.58 23.10
N VAL A 54 19.70 23.66 23.88
CA VAL A 54 19.28 24.93 24.51
C VAL A 54 19.26 24.75 26.02
N VAL A 55 20.05 25.57 26.71
CA VAL A 55 20.05 25.64 28.17
C VAL A 55 19.37 26.94 28.59
N SER A 56 18.32 26.82 29.41
CA SER A 56 17.51 27.96 29.84
C SER A 56 17.33 27.98 31.36
N PRO A 57 17.90 28.97 32.07
CA PRO A 57 17.55 29.24 33.47
C PRO A 57 16.05 29.51 33.58
N GLN A 58 15.40 28.89 34.57
CA GLN A 58 13.96 29.06 34.82
C GLN A 58 13.68 29.97 36.03
N SER A 59 14.74 30.49 36.65
CA SER A 59 14.69 31.28 37.87
C SER A 59 15.82 32.30 37.87
N ASP A 60 15.54 33.54 38.30
CA ASP A 60 16.52 34.63 38.38
C ASP A 60 17.67 34.36 39.37
N ILE A 61 17.49 33.33 40.21
CA ILE A 61 18.47 32.90 41.22
C ILE A 61 19.58 32.03 40.60
N VAL A 62 19.35 31.46 39.41
CA VAL A 62 20.30 30.59 38.72
C VAL A 62 21.04 31.39 37.64
N GLN A 63 22.35 31.53 37.82
CA GLN A 63 23.26 32.14 36.85
C GLN A 63 24.12 31.06 36.23
N LEU A 64 24.15 31.01 34.90
CA LEU A 64 25.03 30.13 34.14
C LEU A 64 26.46 30.70 34.15
N GLU A 65 27.41 29.91 34.62
CA GLU A 65 28.83 30.27 34.68
C GLU A 65 29.61 29.67 33.49
N GLU A 66 29.32 28.42 33.16
CA GLU A 66 30.00 27.68 32.08
C GLU A 66 29.03 26.76 31.35
N PHE A 67 29.19 26.62 30.04
CA PHE A 67 28.45 25.66 29.21
C PHE A 67 29.38 25.10 28.12
N ARG A 68 29.86 23.88 28.34
CA ARG A 68 30.75 23.16 27.43
C ARG A 68 30.02 22.03 26.72
N LEU A 69 30.18 21.99 25.40
CA LEU A 69 29.68 20.94 24.52
C LEU A 69 30.85 20.21 23.87
N PHE A 70 30.81 18.89 23.80
CA PHE A 70 31.82 18.16 23.05
C PHE A 70 31.52 18.20 21.54
N SER A 71 32.44 18.74 20.73
CA SER A 71 32.36 18.67 19.27
C SER A 71 33.00 17.39 18.76
N VAL A 72 32.21 16.60 18.03
CA VAL A 72 32.62 15.33 17.45
C VAL A 72 33.62 15.58 16.33
N ALA A 73 33.37 16.57 15.47
CA ALA A 73 34.23 16.87 14.33
C ALA A 73 35.59 17.42 14.74
N ARG A 74 35.65 18.23 15.82
CA ARG A 74 36.90 18.84 16.31
C ARG A 74 37.63 17.99 17.35
N GLY A 75 36.91 17.11 18.06
CA GLY A 75 37.46 16.34 19.18
C GLY A 75 37.74 17.18 20.44
N GLU A 76 37.23 18.40 20.48
CA GLU A 76 37.44 19.41 21.53
C GLU A 76 36.09 19.93 22.07
N TYR A 77 36.13 20.67 23.18
CA TYR A 77 34.94 21.32 23.73
C TYR A 77 34.70 22.67 23.06
N VAL A 78 33.46 22.93 22.67
CA VAL A 78 32.98 24.22 22.17
C VAL A 78 32.15 24.94 23.22
N ASP A 79 32.17 26.27 23.18
CA ASP A 79 31.46 27.12 24.13
C ASP A 79 30.00 27.32 23.69
N GLY A 80 29.08 26.69 24.41
CA GLY A 80 27.65 26.81 24.16
C GLY A 80 27.06 28.15 24.58
N LEU A 81 27.71 28.93 25.46
CA LEU A 81 27.26 30.29 25.82
C LEU A 81 27.43 31.26 24.66
N ALA A 82 28.45 31.04 23.81
CA ALA A 82 28.68 31.79 22.59
C ALA A 82 27.68 31.45 21.46
N GLY A 83 26.76 30.50 21.71
CA GLY A 83 25.78 30.02 20.72
C GLY A 83 26.37 29.05 19.70
N GLU A 84 27.56 28.49 19.97
CA GLU A 84 28.13 27.46 19.11
C GLU A 84 27.28 26.17 19.18
N GLN A 85 26.97 25.61 18.02
CA GLN A 85 26.27 24.33 17.89
C GLN A 85 27.30 23.22 17.66
N ALA A 86 27.03 22.05 18.24
CA ALA A 86 27.85 20.85 18.08
C ALA A 86 27.13 19.80 17.21
N GLU A 87 27.88 18.79 16.79
CA GLU A 87 27.37 17.65 16.06
C GLU A 87 26.56 16.69 16.96
N PRO A 88 25.74 15.78 16.41
CA PRO A 88 24.89 14.88 17.17
C PRO A 88 25.70 13.94 18.08
N CYS A 89 25.47 14.03 19.39
CA CYS A 89 26.10 13.18 20.40
C CYS A 89 25.09 12.32 21.17
N PHE A 90 23.80 12.63 21.06
CA PHE A 90 22.72 12.00 21.81
C PHE A 90 21.86 11.14 20.89
N TYR A 91 21.79 9.84 21.17
CA TYR A 91 21.20 8.82 20.33
C TYR A 91 20.19 7.97 21.10
N GLU A 92 19.11 7.55 20.42
CA GLU A 92 17.93 6.91 21.04
C GLU A 92 18.28 5.65 21.86
N THR A 93 19.10 4.75 21.31
CA THR A 93 19.39 3.43 21.89
C THR A 93 20.61 3.43 22.81
N GLN A 94 21.28 4.58 22.95
CA GLN A 94 22.52 4.68 23.70
C GLN A 94 22.25 5.10 25.15
N THR A 95 23.11 4.64 26.05
CA THR A 95 23.07 4.98 27.47
C THR A 95 23.96 6.17 27.79
N TYR A 96 23.45 7.10 28.60
CA TYR A 96 24.15 8.30 29.06
C TYR A 96 24.10 8.38 30.58
N GLU A 97 25.20 8.72 31.23
CA GLU A 97 25.23 8.94 32.68
C GLU A 97 25.02 10.43 32.96
N LEU A 98 23.99 10.75 33.73
CA LEU A 98 23.72 12.12 34.19
C LEU A 98 24.18 12.25 35.64
N LEU A 99 24.95 13.30 35.92
CA LEU A 99 25.44 13.69 37.23
C LEU A 99 25.00 15.13 37.51
N ILE A 100 24.38 15.37 38.66
CA ILE A 100 24.00 16.71 39.12
C ILE A 100 24.51 16.88 40.54
N GLU A 101 25.40 17.84 40.77
CA GLU A 101 26.03 18.08 42.07
C GLU A 101 25.72 19.49 42.61
N ALA A 102 25.12 19.59 43.79
CA ALA A 102 24.90 20.87 44.47
C ALA A 102 26.17 21.42 45.14
N ARG A 103 26.49 22.69 44.89
CA ARG A 103 27.65 23.38 45.48
C ARG A 103 27.47 23.68 46.97
N GLU A 104 26.29 24.11 47.39
CA GLU A 104 25.99 24.45 48.78
C GLU A 104 25.30 23.32 49.58
N THR A 105 25.44 23.35 50.91
CA THR A 105 24.89 22.34 51.81
C THR A 105 23.50 22.79 52.27
N GLY A 106 22.42 22.20 51.72
CA GLY A 106 21.04 22.48 52.18
C GLY A 106 19.98 22.52 51.08
N SER A 107 20.37 22.76 49.83
CA SER A 107 19.44 22.82 48.69
C SER A 107 19.01 21.43 48.25
N ARG A 108 17.70 21.15 48.24
CA ARG A 108 17.17 19.86 47.77
C ARG A 108 17.01 19.88 46.26
N LEU A 109 17.94 19.26 45.55
CA LEU A 109 17.86 19.05 44.11
C LEU A 109 16.88 17.92 43.78
N GLU A 110 16.04 18.15 42.79
CA GLU A 110 15.13 17.14 42.23
C GLU A 110 15.21 17.14 40.71
N PHE A 111 15.25 15.95 40.12
CA PHE A 111 15.20 15.77 38.68
C PHE A 111 13.77 15.49 38.22
N TRP A 112 13.29 16.26 37.25
CA TRP A 112 11.99 16.07 36.64
C TRP A 112 12.09 15.90 35.13
N HIS A 113 11.30 14.97 34.61
CA HIS A 113 11.18 14.70 33.19
C HIS A 113 9.75 14.25 32.87
N ALA A 114 9.27 14.50 31.65
CA ALA A 114 7.94 14.08 31.21
C ALA A 114 7.77 12.55 31.26
N SER A 115 8.75 11.81 30.74
CA SER A 115 8.82 10.34 30.78
C SER A 115 9.08 9.82 32.22
N PRO A 116 8.16 9.02 32.81
CA PRO A 116 8.35 8.44 34.14
C PRO A 116 9.55 7.49 34.23
N HIS A 117 9.96 6.88 33.11
CA HIS A 117 11.13 6.00 33.04
C HIS A 117 12.41 6.76 33.35
N LEU A 118 12.67 7.85 32.62
CA LEU A 118 13.84 8.71 32.81
C LEU A 118 13.83 9.36 34.19
N ARG A 119 12.66 9.78 34.68
CA ARG A 119 12.52 10.37 36.03
C ARG A 119 12.94 9.40 37.14
N LYS A 120 12.59 8.11 37.02
CA LYS A 120 12.94 7.06 38.01
C LYS A 120 14.39 6.59 37.91
N ALA A 121 15.05 6.84 36.78
CA ALA A 121 16.43 6.43 36.53
C ALA A 121 17.42 7.27 37.35
N ILE A 122 17.11 8.54 37.59
CA ILE A 122 17.95 9.46 38.37
C ILE A 122 17.59 9.38 39.84
N LYS A 123 18.59 9.11 40.68
CA LYS A 123 18.42 8.95 42.13
C LYS A 123 19.46 9.75 42.90
N PRO A 124 19.13 10.21 44.12
CA PRO A 124 20.13 10.77 45.01
C PRO A 124 21.14 9.70 45.43
N VAL A 125 22.42 10.07 45.39
CA VAL A 125 23.55 9.23 45.78
C VAL A 125 24.18 9.80 47.06
N GLY A 126 24.41 8.94 48.04
CA GLY A 126 24.96 9.31 49.34
C GLY A 126 23.92 9.78 50.37
N LYS A 127 24.36 9.97 51.62
CA LYS A 127 23.49 10.35 52.75
C LYS A 127 23.13 11.84 52.78
N SER A 128 23.87 12.67 52.05
CA SER A 128 23.72 14.14 52.02
C SER A 128 22.68 14.62 51.00
N GLY A 129 22.23 13.77 50.07
CA GLY A 129 21.28 14.16 49.01
C GLY A 129 21.80 15.20 48.03
N ARG A 130 23.12 15.45 48.03
CA ARG A 130 23.79 16.53 47.30
C ARG A 130 24.10 16.20 45.83
N LEU A 131 24.23 14.91 45.54
CA LEU A 131 24.53 14.37 44.22
C LEU A 131 23.32 13.57 43.72
N LEU A 132 22.82 13.90 42.54
CA LEU A 132 21.91 13.05 41.80
C LEU A 132 22.69 12.35 40.69
N SER A 133 22.50 11.04 40.55
CA SER A 133 23.13 10.27 39.47
C SER A 133 22.17 9.21 38.95
N GLY A 134 22.31 8.91 37.66
CA GLY A 134 21.63 7.77 37.05
C GLY A 134 21.93 7.66 35.56
N VAL A 135 21.49 6.54 34.98
CA VAL A 135 21.70 6.24 33.56
C VAL A 135 20.43 6.54 32.79
N LEU A 136 20.52 7.51 31.89
CA LEU A 136 19.48 7.86 30.93
C LEU A 136 19.57 6.94 29.70
N ASN A 137 18.44 6.38 29.30
CA ASN A 137 18.26 5.68 28.03
C ASN A 137 16.93 6.15 27.44
N PHE A 138 17.01 6.80 26.28
CA PHE A 138 15.87 7.43 25.61
C PHE A 138 15.01 6.42 24.83
N GLN A 139 15.48 5.18 24.67
CA GLN A 139 14.80 4.08 24.00
C GLN A 139 14.40 4.44 22.56
N ASN A 140 13.15 4.85 22.35
CA ASN A 140 12.59 5.24 21.06
C ASN A 140 12.04 6.69 21.07
N GLU A 141 12.41 7.49 22.09
CA GLU A 141 12.10 8.93 22.17
C GLU A 141 13.13 9.69 21.32
N VAL A 142 12.73 10.08 20.10
CA VAL A 142 13.55 10.83 19.13
C VAL A 142 13.03 12.26 18.96
N GLY A 143 13.95 13.21 18.75
CA GLY A 143 13.67 14.65 18.71
C GLY A 143 13.95 15.36 20.03
N TYR A 144 13.26 16.46 20.30
CA TYR A 144 13.53 17.29 21.46
C TYR A 144 13.06 16.67 22.78
N THR A 145 13.95 16.67 23.77
CA THR A 145 13.67 16.22 25.13
C THR A 145 14.13 17.28 26.14
N ASP A 146 13.26 17.60 27.10
CA ASP A 146 13.50 18.66 28.09
C ASP A 146 13.83 18.02 29.46
N LEU A 147 15.10 18.11 29.86
CA LEU A 147 15.56 17.73 31.19
C LEU A 147 15.36 18.92 32.15
N GLU A 148 14.55 18.76 33.19
CA GLU A 148 14.25 19.83 34.15
C GLU A 148 14.87 19.53 35.51
N ILE A 149 15.67 20.47 36.00
CA ILE A 149 16.26 20.42 37.34
C ILE A 149 15.48 21.39 38.22
N ARG A 150 15.04 20.90 39.38
CA ARG A 150 14.26 21.66 40.35
C ARG A 150 15.03 21.84 41.65
N ILE A 151 14.86 23.00 42.26
CA ILE A 151 15.31 23.29 43.62
C ILE A 151 14.07 23.51 44.47
N ASP A 152 13.92 22.75 45.55
CA ASP A 152 12.79 22.84 46.50
C ASP A 152 11.41 22.81 45.80
N GLY A 153 11.30 21.98 44.76
CA GLY A 153 10.08 21.79 43.97
C GLY A 153 9.81 22.83 42.88
N ARG A 154 10.64 23.87 42.73
CA ARG A 154 10.52 24.89 41.67
C ARG A 154 11.52 24.63 40.54
N PRO A 155 11.15 24.85 39.26
CA PRO A 155 12.08 24.71 38.14
C PRO A 155 13.23 25.72 38.25
N ALA A 156 14.45 25.22 38.19
CA ALA A 156 15.67 26.01 38.31
C ALA A 156 16.39 26.11 36.96
N LEU A 157 16.57 24.98 36.27
CA LEU A 157 17.23 24.91 34.96
C LEU A 157 16.48 23.94 34.06
N ARG A 158 16.33 24.31 32.78
CA ARG A 158 15.84 23.42 31.73
C ARG A 158 16.90 23.26 30.65
N ILE A 159 17.25 22.01 30.38
CA ILE A 159 18.19 21.62 29.33
C ILE A 159 17.40 20.87 28.26
N ARG A 160 17.30 21.47 27.08
CA ARG A 160 16.71 20.84 25.89
C ARG A 160 17.80 20.15 25.10
N LEU A 161 17.68 18.84 24.95
CA LEU A 161 18.53 18.01 24.11
C LEU A 161 17.77 17.59 22.86
N GLU A 162 18.48 17.44 21.74
CA GLU A 162 17.96 16.82 20.53
C GLU A 162 18.49 15.38 20.43
N ILE A 163 17.59 14.39 20.42
CA ILE A 163 17.92 12.96 20.38
C ILE A 163 17.78 12.45 18.95
N TYR A 164 18.82 11.81 18.44
CA TYR A 164 18.90 11.32 17.07
C TYR A 164 18.63 9.81 16.97
N PRO A 165 17.96 9.33 15.91
CA PRO A 165 17.80 7.91 15.64
C PRO A 165 19.12 7.28 15.16
N THR A 166 19.31 5.99 15.39
CA THR A 166 20.59 5.31 15.05
C THR A 166 20.55 4.54 13.73
N LYS A 167 19.36 4.38 13.13
CA LYS A 167 19.12 3.48 11.98
C LYS A 167 18.49 4.18 10.77
N LEU A 168 18.21 5.46 10.87
CA LEU A 168 17.61 6.30 9.82
C LEU A 168 18.14 7.73 9.98
N ASP A 169 18.11 8.54 8.92
CA ASP A 169 18.52 9.95 8.97
C ASP A 169 17.43 10.86 9.57
N TYR A 170 17.78 11.68 10.57
CA TYR A 170 16.78 12.44 11.33
C TYR A 170 16.07 13.51 10.48
N LYS A 171 16.81 14.33 9.74
CA LYS A 171 16.21 15.45 8.99
C LYS A 171 15.68 15.01 7.63
N LYS A 172 16.34 14.07 6.96
CA LYS A 172 15.89 13.58 5.66
C LYS A 172 14.74 12.59 5.81
N ASP A 173 14.94 11.52 6.57
CA ASP A 173 14.01 10.39 6.56
C ASP A 173 12.92 10.54 7.62
N TYR A 174 13.26 10.82 8.89
CA TYR A 174 12.27 10.88 9.96
C TYR A 174 11.27 12.04 9.77
N GLN A 175 11.76 13.24 9.46
CA GLN A 175 10.87 14.37 9.19
C GLN A 175 10.01 14.14 7.94
N ALA A 176 10.55 13.50 6.90
CA ALA A 176 9.76 13.12 5.73
C ALA A 176 8.69 12.07 6.07
N ILE A 177 9.02 11.03 6.85
CA ILE A 177 8.06 10.04 7.35
C ILE A 177 6.92 10.72 8.10
N LEU A 178 7.25 11.60 9.06
CA LEU A 178 6.26 12.35 9.82
C LEU A 178 5.39 13.20 8.89
N HIS A 179 6.00 13.91 7.95
CA HIS A 179 5.28 14.75 7.00
C HIS A 179 4.34 13.95 6.10
N GLU A 180 4.81 12.84 5.52
CA GLU A 180 4.02 11.96 4.67
C GLU A 180 2.86 11.30 5.43
N VAL A 181 3.09 10.78 6.64
CA VAL A 181 2.04 10.22 7.50
C VAL A 181 0.96 11.26 7.78
N ASN A 182 1.37 12.47 8.19
CA ASN A 182 0.46 13.58 8.42
C ASN A 182 -0.38 13.87 7.16
N GLN A 183 0.28 14.05 6.01
CA GLN A 183 -0.37 14.35 4.74
C GLN A 183 -1.38 13.27 4.33
N GLN A 184 -1.02 11.99 4.44
CA GLN A 184 -1.91 10.89 4.09
C GLN A 184 -3.13 10.82 4.99
N ILE A 185 -2.95 10.96 6.31
CA ILE A 185 -4.06 10.97 7.26
C ILE A 185 -5.00 12.13 6.98
N TYR A 186 -4.48 13.32 6.64
CA TYR A 186 -5.30 14.45 6.24
C TYR A 186 -6.09 14.18 4.95
N ASN A 187 -5.45 13.59 3.93
CA ASN A 187 -6.11 13.26 2.66
C ASN A 187 -7.24 12.23 2.86
N LEU A 188 -6.95 11.16 3.59
CA LEU A 188 -7.93 10.13 3.94
C LEU A 188 -9.12 10.73 4.70
N SER A 189 -8.85 11.63 5.64
CA SER A 189 -9.88 12.29 6.44
C SER A 189 -10.78 13.16 5.58
N PHE A 190 -10.17 13.90 4.64
CA PHE A 190 -10.90 14.70 3.68
C PHE A 190 -11.77 13.84 2.75
N ASP A 191 -11.25 12.74 2.22
CA ASP A 191 -12.00 11.84 1.34
C ASP A 191 -13.19 11.20 2.07
N PHE A 192 -12.97 10.75 3.30
CA PHE A 192 -14.03 10.24 4.16
C PHE A 192 -15.10 11.32 4.40
N LEU A 193 -14.67 12.54 4.74
CA LEU A 193 -15.56 13.67 4.97
C LEU A 193 -16.37 14.01 3.74
N ARG A 194 -15.73 14.10 2.56
CA ARG A 194 -16.39 14.38 1.29
C ARG A 194 -17.48 13.36 0.99
N ARG A 195 -17.21 12.06 1.18
CA ARG A 195 -18.20 10.97 0.96
C ARG A 195 -19.38 11.07 1.93
N THR A 196 -19.12 11.37 3.20
CA THR A 196 -20.14 11.39 4.26
C THR A 196 -20.96 12.69 4.26
N TYR A 197 -20.35 13.82 3.90
CA TYR A 197 -21.01 15.13 3.82
C TYR A 197 -22.15 15.16 2.80
N ASN A 198 -22.07 14.35 1.74
CA ASN A 198 -23.15 14.19 0.76
C ASN A 198 -24.37 13.42 1.31
N LEU A 199 -24.20 12.62 2.37
CA LEU A 199 -25.24 11.74 2.91
C LEU A 199 -25.95 12.30 4.14
N THR A 200 -25.27 13.13 4.93
CA THR A 200 -25.83 13.72 6.15
C THR A 200 -25.79 15.23 6.06
N GLY A 201 -26.92 15.84 5.73
CA GLY A 201 -27.11 17.29 5.84
C GLY A 201 -26.65 17.81 7.21
N LEU A 202 -25.97 18.95 7.18
CA LEU A 202 -25.44 19.76 8.26
C LEU A 202 -26.01 19.44 9.67
N ARG A 203 -25.32 18.59 10.43
CA ARG A 203 -25.29 18.72 11.90
C ARG A 203 -23.90 19.16 12.29
N GLU A 204 -23.80 20.45 12.66
CA GLU A 204 -22.60 21.01 13.28
C GLU A 204 -22.33 20.24 14.59
N THR A 205 -21.11 19.74 14.75
CA THR A 205 -20.67 19.19 16.04
C THR A 205 -20.53 20.38 16.99
N HIS A 206 -21.38 20.47 18.01
CA HIS A 206 -21.44 21.60 18.95
C HIS A 206 -20.21 21.72 19.91
N SER A 207 -19.10 21.02 19.67
CA SER A 207 -18.07 20.78 20.70
C SER A 207 -16.60 20.96 20.28
N GLN A 208 -16.27 21.79 19.28
CA GLN A 208 -14.85 22.10 19.01
C GLN A 208 -14.32 23.15 20.00
N SER A 209 -13.19 22.88 20.65
CA SER A 209 -12.56 23.87 21.53
C SER A 209 -11.87 24.97 20.70
N LEU A 210 -11.87 26.21 21.20
CA LEU A 210 -11.24 27.33 20.48
C LEU A 210 -9.73 27.16 20.32
N THR A 211 -9.09 26.44 21.25
CA THR A 211 -7.67 26.10 21.18
C THR A 211 -7.38 25.14 20.03
N GLU A 212 -8.21 24.09 19.86
CA GLU A 212 -8.11 23.19 18.70
C GLU A 212 -8.30 23.94 17.37
N TYR A 213 -9.30 24.83 17.32
CA TYR A 213 -9.53 25.65 16.13
C TYR A 213 -8.30 26.51 15.79
N TRP A 214 -7.68 27.13 16.79
CA TRP A 214 -6.47 27.94 16.62
C TRP A 214 -5.29 27.12 16.10
N THR A 215 -5.01 25.94 16.68
CA THR A 215 -3.88 25.10 16.26
C THR A 215 -4.03 24.61 14.82
N ILE A 216 -5.25 24.20 14.44
CA ILE A 216 -5.54 23.81 13.05
C ILE A 216 -5.37 25.01 12.13
N LEU A 217 -5.97 26.15 12.47
CA LEU A 217 -5.89 27.36 11.65
C LEU A 217 -4.44 27.81 11.45
N LYS A 218 -3.63 27.84 12.51
CA LYS A 218 -2.21 28.25 12.44
C LYS A 218 -1.44 27.43 11.40
N HIS A 219 -1.67 26.11 11.37
CA HIS A 219 -0.99 25.21 10.45
C HIS A 219 -1.46 25.40 9.00
N VAL A 220 -2.76 25.54 8.76
CA VAL A 220 -3.33 25.61 7.41
C VAL A 220 -3.38 27.02 6.83
N PHE A 221 -3.12 28.07 7.62
CA PHE A 221 -3.33 29.45 7.20
C PHE A 221 -2.44 29.86 6.01
N GLN A 222 -1.17 29.44 5.99
CA GLN A 222 -0.29 29.74 4.88
C GLN A 222 -0.78 29.05 3.60
N GLN A 223 -1.21 27.79 3.71
CA GLN A 223 -1.81 27.07 2.59
C GLN A 223 -3.09 27.77 2.10
N LEU A 224 -3.94 28.26 3.02
CA LEU A 224 -5.14 29.03 2.67
C LEU A 224 -4.77 30.29 1.88
N ALA A 225 -3.77 31.04 2.36
CA ALA A 225 -3.31 32.25 1.70
C ALA A 225 -2.83 31.97 0.27
N ASP A 226 -1.97 30.98 0.08
CA ASP A 226 -1.43 30.61 -1.23
C ASP A 226 -2.55 30.11 -2.17
N THR A 227 -3.55 29.43 -1.61
CA THR A 227 -4.71 28.95 -2.36
C THR A 227 -5.60 30.10 -2.82
N VAL A 228 -5.85 31.09 -1.97
CA VAL A 228 -6.63 32.30 -2.34
C VAL A 228 -5.89 33.12 -3.40
N GLU A 229 -4.58 33.28 -3.26
CA GLU A 229 -3.73 33.93 -4.26
C GLU A 229 -3.75 33.19 -5.61
N ARG A 230 -3.86 31.86 -5.60
CA ARG A 230 -4.04 31.06 -6.83
C ARG A 230 -5.41 31.28 -7.46
N ILE A 231 -6.47 31.38 -6.65
CA ILE A 231 -7.84 31.67 -7.14
C ILE A 231 -7.90 33.07 -7.75
N ASP A 232 -7.22 34.06 -7.14
CA ASP A 232 -7.15 35.43 -7.65
C ASP A 232 -6.58 35.52 -9.09
N ARG A 233 -5.63 34.65 -9.44
CA ARG A 233 -5.08 34.57 -10.81
C ARG A 233 -6.08 34.07 -11.85
N ALA A 234 -7.05 33.25 -11.45
CA ALA A 234 -8.04 32.66 -12.36
C ALA A 234 -9.37 32.36 -11.63
N PRO A 235 -10.13 33.41 -11.22
CA PRO A 235 -11.35 33.23 -10.46
C PRO A 235 -12.46 32.66 -11.34
N HIS A 236 -13.30 31.80 -10.77
CA HIS A 236 -14.46 31.23 -11.45
C HIS A 236 -15.48 32.34 -11.75
N TYR A 237 -15.93 32.40 -13.00
CA TYR A 237 -16.88 33.41 -13.48
C TYR A 237 -18.00 32.77 -14.29
N ARG A 238 -19.15 33.44 -14.32
CA ARG A 238 -20.25 33.17 -15.24
C ARG A 238 -20.32 34.29 -16.28
N LEU A 239 -20.73 33.96 -17.51
CA LEU A 239 -20.97 34.96 -18.54
C LEU A 239 -22.40 35.50 -18.39
N HIS A 240 -22.54 36.73 -17.93
CA HIS A 240 -23.83 37.41 -17.87
C HIS A 240 -24.04 38.28 -19.11
N SER A 241 -25.20 38.15 -19.75
CA SER A 241 -25.56 38.93 -20.93
C SER A 241 -26.38 40.14 -20.51
N GLU A 242 -25.78 41.32 -20.55
CA GLU A 242 -26.46 42.59 -20.27
C GLU A 242 -27.01 43.16 -21.57
N LYS A 243 -28.30 43.52 -21.58
CA LYS A 243 -28.97 44.15 -22.73
C LYS A 243 -29.11 45.64 -22.46
N LYS A 244 -28.46 46.47 -23.28
CA LYS A 244 -28.53 47.93 -23.15
C LYS A 244 -29.13 48.55 -24.41
N ALA A 245 -30.15 49.40 -24.27
CA ALA A 245 -30.66 50.20 -25.38
C ALA A 245 -29.69 51.35 -25.67
N MET A 246 -29.23 51.44 -26.90
CA MET A 246 -28.31 52.46 -27.36
C MET A 246 -28.77 53.00 -28.72
N ASP A 247 -28.29 54.18 -29.07
CA ASP A 247 -28.48 54.74 -30.41
C ASP A 247 -28.03 53.72 -31.45
N ALA A 248 -28.85 53.49 -32.47
CA ALA A 248 -28.60 52.52 -33.54
C ALA A 248 -27.24 52.75 -34.21
N ALA A 249 -26.78 54.00 -34.31
CA ALA A 249 -25.47 54.34 -34.88
C ALA A 249 -24.29 53.89 -33.99
N LYS A 250 -24.51 53.66 -32.68
CA LYS A 250 -23.47 53.27 -31.72
C LYS A 250 -23.45 51.77 -31.43
N VAL A 251 -24.42 51.01 -31.94
CA VAL A 251 -24.49 49.55 -31.74
C VAL A 251 -23.48 48.84 -32.63
N LYS A 252 -22.55 48.09 -32.02
CA LYS A 252 -21.54 47.33 -32.77
C LYS A 252 -22.05 45.96 -33.18
N ARG A 253 -22.87 45.32 -32.34
CA ARG A 253 -23.48 44.00 -32.61
C ARG A 253 -24.95 43.97 -32.22
N ALA A 254 -25.83 43.97 -33.21
CA ALA A 254 -27.27 43.81 -33.03
C ALA A 254 -27.66 42.32 -33.11
N GLY A 255 -28.31 41.80 -32.07
CA GLY A 255 -28.84 40.43 -32.04
C GLY A 255 -30.31 40.32 -32.48
N LYS A 256 -30.83 39.08 -32.58
CA LYS A 256 -32.22 38.77 -32.99
C LYS A 256 -33.26 39.32 -32.02
N GLU A 257 -32.87 39.59 -30.78
CA GLU A 257 -33.70 40.23 -29.75
C GLU A 257 -34.18 41.65 -30.13
N ASN A 258 -33.57 42.29 -31.13
CA ASN A 258 -34.02 43.58 -31.64
C ASN A 258 -35.34 43.51 -32.42
N VAL A 259 -35.67 42.37 -33.03
CA VAL A 259 -36.92 42.20 -33.78
C VAL A 259 -38.16 42.37 -32.88
N PRO A 260 -38.30 41.63 -31.76
CA PRO A 260 -39.42 41.86 -30.85
C PRO A 260 -39.33 43.21 -30.12
N TYR A 261 -38.13 43.76 -29.90
CA TYR A 261 -37.97 45.07 -29.28
C TYR A 261 -38.51 46.21 -30.15
N LEU A 262 -38.17 46.21 -31.45
CA LEU A 262 -38.67 47.18 -32.43
C LEU A 262 -40.16 46.98 -32.72
N SER A 263 -40.64 45.73 -32.76
CA SER A 263 -42.08 45.45 -32.92
C SER A 263 -42.91 46.01 -31.77
N LYS A 264 -42.40 45.96 -30.52
CA LYS A 264 -43.05 46.53 -29.35
C LYS A 264 -42.91 48.05 -29.23
N ASN A 265 -41.95 48.65 -29.94
CA ASN A 265 -41.67 50.09 -29.89
C ASN A 265 -41.62 50.71 -31.30
N PRO A 266 -42.77 50.80 -32.01
CA PRO A 266 -42.80 51.33 -33.38
C PRO A 266 -42.34 52.79 -33.50
N HIS A 267 -42.43 53.58 -32.43
CA HIS A 267 -41.96 54.97 -32.39
C HIS A 267 -40.44 55.11 -32.57
N LEU A 268 -39.68 54.03 -32.39
CA LEU A 268 -38.24 54.00 -32.65
C LEU A 268 -37.92 53.82 -34.14
N LEU A 269 -38.92 53.60 -35.00
CA LEU A 269 -38.76 53.49 -36.45
C LEU A 269 -39.08 54.84 -37.10
N GLN A 270 -38.06 55.53 -37.58
CA GLN A 270 -38.21 56.78 -38.33
C GLN A 270 -38.25 56.48 -39.82
N ARG A 271 -39.13 57.16 -40.57
CA ARG A 271 -39.17 57.05 -42.04
C ARG A 271 -37.89 57.65 -42.63
N ASP A 272 -37.25 56.90 -43.51
CA ASP A 272 -36.03 57.31 -44.23
C ASP A 272 -36.00 56.55 -45.57
N GLU A 273 -36.33 57.23 -46.67
CA GLU A 273 -36.43 56.60 -48.00
C GLU A 273 -35.07 56.34 -48.64
N GLU A 274 -34.05 57.11 -48.26
CA GLU A 274 -32.70 56.99 -48.78
C GLU A 274 -31.91 55.90 -48.03
N ASN A 275 -31.94 55.93 -46.70
CA ASN A 275 -31.10 55.09 -45.84
C ASN A 275 -31.88 54.08 -44.98
N GLY A 276 -33.20 53.97 -45.14
CA GLY A 276 -34.01 53.03 -44.38
C GLY A 276 -33.76 51.57 -44.78
N ILE A 277 -33.43 50.74 -43.78
CA ILE A 277 -33.04 49.33 -43.95
C ILE A 277 -34.26 48.40 -43.87
N LEU A 278 -35.35 48.84 -43.21
CA LEU A 278 -36.55 48.04 -42.98
C LEU A 278 -37.68 48.52 -43.90
N ALA A 279 -38.10 47.70 -44.87
CA ALA A 279 -39.25 47.99 -45.72
C ALA A 279 -40.53 47.39 -45.13
N ILE A 280 -41.48 48.24 -44.74
CA ILE A 280 -42.80 47.84 -44.21
C ILE A 280 -43.85 48.48 -45.10
N GLN A 281 -44.67 47.66 -45.77
CA GLN A 281 -45.74 48.11 -46.69
C GLN A 281 -45.23 49.11 -47.76
N GLY A 282 -44.01 48.89 -48.28
CA GLY A 282 -43.40 49.75 -49.31
C GLY A 282 -42.70 51.01 -48.81
N VAL A 283 -42.85 51.35 -47.52
CA VAL A 283 -42.15 52.49 -46.90
C VAL A 283 -40.91 52.00 -46.17
N LYS A 284 -39.77 52.68 -46.39
CA LYS A 284 -38.51 52.37 -45.72
C LYS A 284 -38.39 53.10 -44.38
N TYR A 285 -37.96 52.37 -43.35
CA TYR A 285 -37.76 52.85 -42.00
C TYR A 285 -36.33 52.57 -41.52
N ARG A 286 -35.81 53.46 -40.67
CA ARG A 286 -34.58 53.29 -39.91
C ARG A 286 -34.89 53.23 -38.40
N PRO A 287 -34.29 52.29 -37.64
CA PRO A 287 -34.37 52.30 -36.19
C PRO A 287 -33.48 53.41 -35.61
N THR A 288 -33.96 54.16 -34.62
CA THR A 288 -33.19 55.16 -33.86
C THR A 288 -32.47 54.55 -32.66
N MET A 289 -33.05 53.53 -32.03
CA MET A 289 -32.48 52.84 -30.88
C MET A 289 -32.53 51.32 -31.08
N LEU A 290 -31.44 50.64 -30.73
CA LEU A 290 -31.30 49.19 -30.77
C LEU A 290 -30.74 48.68 -29.44
N LEU A 291 -31.12 47.46 -29.06
CA LEU A 291 -30.52 46.71 -27.96
C LEU A 291 -29.18 46.12 -28.42
N GLU A 292 -28.12 46.44 -27.69
CA GLU A 292 -26.84 45.74 -27.76
C GLU A 292 -26.74 44.74 -26.60
N THR A 293 -26.49 43.48 -26.92
CA THR A 293 -26.21 42.43 -25.93
C THR A 293 -24.71 42.36 -25.70
N LYS A 294 -24.23 42.87 -24.56
CA LYS A 294 -22.83 42.78 -24.15
C LYS A 294 -22.66 41.64 -23.14
N ARG A 295 -21.71 40.74 -23.41
CA ARG A 295 -21.32 39.70 -22.44
C ARG A 295 -20.32 40.29 -21.46
N LYS A 296 -20.67 40.35 -20.17
CA LYS A 296 -19.78 40.74 -19.07
C LYS A 296 -19.43 39.50 -18.24
N LEU A 297 -18.19 39.46 -17.75
CA LEU A 297 -17.78 38.49 -16.74
C LEU A 297 -18.44 38.86 -15.41
N ASP A 298 -19.12 37.89 -14.82
CA ASP A 298 -19.75 38.03 -13.52
C ASP A 298 -19.12 37.01 -12.56
N TYR A 299 -18.50 37.52 -11.50
CA TYR A 299 -17.79 36.72 -10.51
C TYR A 299 -18.71 36.26 -9.36
N ASP A 300 -19.99 36.63 -9.37
CA ASP A 300 -20.96 36.23 -8.36
C ASP A 300 -21.43 34.77 -8.55
N THR A 301 -20.50 33.84 -8.31
CA THR A 301 -20.68 32.39 -8.40
C THR A 301 -20.86 31.77 -7.02
N ALA A 302 -21.49 30.60 -6.94
CA ALA A 302 -21.71 29.91 -5.65
C ALA A 302 -20.37 29.62 -4.93
N GLU A 303 -19.32 29.34 -5.71
CA GLU A 303 -17.97 29.04 -5.22
C GLU A 303 -17.28 30.26 -4.64
N ASN A 304 -17.40 31.43 -5.29
CA ASN A 304 -16.86 32.68 -4.77
C ASN A 304 -17.63 33.15 -3.53
N ARG A 305 -18.96 32.97 -3.51
CA ARG A 305 -19.79 33.25 -2.32
C ARG A 305 -19.36 32.38 -1.14
N PHE A 306 -19.07 31.11 -1.40
CA PHE A 306 -18.56 30.18 -0.38
C PHE A 306 -17.18 30.60 0.14
N LEU A 307 -16.25 30.96 -0.75
CA LEU A 307 -14.92 31.44 -0.37
C LEU A 307 -15.03 32.68 0.53
N ARG A 308 -15.80 33.70 0.10
CA ARG A 308 -16.04 34.91 0.90
C ARG A 308 -16.58 34.58 2.29
N TRP A 309 -17.64 33.78 2.35
CA TRP A 309 -18.26 33.37 3.61
C TRP A 309 -17.28 32.63 4.53
N MET A 310 -16.43 31.77 3.98
CA MET A 310 -15.43 31.03 4.76
C MET A 310 -14.37 31.99 5.35
N LEU A 311 -13.84 32.92 4.55
CA LEU A 311 -12.88 33.93 5.02
C LEU A 311 -13.49 34.82 6.12
N GLU A 312 -14.74 35.26 5.95
CA GLU A 312 -15.46 36.02 6.98
C GLU A 312 -15.68 35.20 8.26
N ARG A 313 -15.94 33.89 8.13
CA ARG A 313 -16.08 32.99 9.30
C ARG A 313 -14.77 32.85 10.06
N ILE A 314 -13.64 32.71 9.37
CA ILE A 314 -12.31 32.66 9.99
C ILE A 314 -12.00 33.98 10.72
N ASP A 315 -12.29 35.12 10.10
CA ASP A 315 -12.10 36.44 10.74
C ASP A 315 -12.94 36.59 12.02
N ARG A 316 -14.21 36.14 12.00
CA ARG A 316 -15.06 36.10 13.20
C ARG A 316 -14.46 35.22 14.30
N LYS A 317 -14.00 34.01 13.97
CA LYS A 317 -13.39 33.09 14.96
C LYS A 317 -12.08 33.63 15.54
N LEU A 318 -11.23 34.26 14.73
CA LEU A 318 -10.03 34.95 15.22
C LEU A 318 -10.37 36.11 16.15
N THR A 319 -11.50 36.78 15.93
CA THR A 319 -12.02 37.82 16.84
C THR A 319 -12.42 37.23 18.18
N GLU A 320 -13.19 36.12 18.18
CA GLU A 320 -13.58 35.41 19.41
C GLU A 320 -12.35 34.92 20.21
N ILE A 321 -11.33 34.38 19.53
CA ILE A 321 -10.08 33.92 20.18
C ILE A 321 -9.36 35.10 20.83
N ARG A 322 -9.23 36.21 20.11
CA ARG A 322 -8.59 37.44 20.62
C ARG A 322 -9.32 38.00 21.84
N GLU A 323 -10.66 38.04 21.81
CA GLU A 323 -11.47 38.53 22.92
C GLU A 323 -11.28 37.66 24.17
N LYS A 324 -11.31 36.32 24.04
CA LYS A 324 -11.08 35.42 25.18
C LYS A 324 -9.66 35.46 25.74
N LEU A 325 -8.66 35.73 24.90
CA LEU A 325 -7.29 35.96 25.35
C LEU A 325 -7.19 37.23 26.21
N LEU A 326 -7.86 38.30 25.79
CA LEU A 326 -7.89 39.57 26.51
C LEU A 326 -8.71 39.48 27.81
N GLU A 327 -9.79 38.70 27.83
CA GLU A 327 -10.59 38.46 29.05
C GLU A 327 -9.84 37.66 30.12
N ARG A 328 -9.02 36.67 29.73
CA ARG A 328 -8.17 35.89 30.66
C ARG A 328 -6.90 36.63 31.12
N GLY A 329 -6.53 37.71 30.43
CA GLY A 329 -5.33 38.51 30.71
C GLY A 329 -5.40 39.42 31.93
N ARG A 330 -6.48 39.41 32.73
CA ARG A 330 -6.52 40.15 34.01
C ARG A 330 -5.70 39.50 35.13
N ASP A 331 -5.41 38.19 35.06
CA ASP A 331 -4.71 37.45 36.13
C ASP A 331 -3.48 36.63 35.66
N ARG A 332 -3.11 36.64 34.36
CA ARG A 332 -1.88 35.97 33.85
C ARG A 332 -1.24 36.75 32.69
N VAL A 333 0.09 36.66 32.62
CA VAL A 333 0.92 37.19 31.51
C VAL A 333 0.40 36.64 30.18
N THR A 334 -0.11 37.52 29.34
CA THR A 334 -0.59 37.19 27.98
C THR A 334 0.62 37.07 27.06
N ASP A 335 0.72 35.98 26.29
CA ASP A 335 1.79 35.78 25.32
C ASP A 335 1.70 36.84 24.19
N PRO A 336 2.65 37.79 24.10
CA PRO A 336 2.60 38.89 23.13
C PRO A 336 2.70 38.39 21.68
N GLU A 337 3.42 37.29 21.46
CA GLU A 337 3.69 36.75 20.12
C GLU A 337 2.42 36.19 19.48
N LEU A 338 1.58 35.52 20.28
CA LEU A 338 0.33 34.95 19.81
C LEU A 338 -0.68 36.04 19.39
N VAL A 339 -0.71 37.16 20.11
CA VAL A 339 -1.56 38.31 19.75
C VAL A 339 -1.09 38.93 18.43
N GLU A 340 0.22 39.08 18.23
CA GLU A 340 0.78 39.58 16.98
C GLU A 340 0.44 38.68 15.79
N GLN A 341 0.57 37.35 15.96
CA GLN A 341 0.20 36.37 14.93
C GLN A 341 -1.27 36.49 14.53
N ILE A 342 -2.20 36.64 15.49
CA ILE A 342 -3.62 36.84 15.20
C ILE A 342 -3.83 38.12 14.40
N VAL A 343 -3.20 39.24 14.79
CA VAL A 343 -3.32 40.53 14.07
C VAL A 343 -2.81 40.43 12.63
N ARG A 344 -1.69 39.73 12.42
CA ARG A 344 -1.11 39.48 11.10
C ARG A 344 -2.06 38.67 10.21
N MET A 345 -2.63 37.59 10.74
CA MET A 345 -3.60 36.76 10.03
C MET A 345 -4.86 37.55 9.65
N LYS A 346 -5.44 38.31 10.59
CA LYS A 346 -6.61 39.16 10.31
C LYS A 346 -6.33 40.20 9.23
N SER A 347 -5.17 40.84 9.27
CA SER A 347 -4.77 41.82 8.25
C SER A 347 -4.66 41.19 6.87
N ARG A 348 -4.18 39.94 6.76
CA ARG A 348 -4.11 39.20 5.48
C ARG A 348 -5.50 38.77 5.01
N LEU A 349 -6.38 38.28 5.88
CA LEU A 349 -7.78 37.96 5.54
C LEU A 349 -8.55 39.17 5.01
N ARG A 350 -8.38 40.34 5.65
CA ARG A 350 -9.01 41.60 5.19
C ARG A 350 -8.54 42.00 3.79
N ARG A 351 -7.26 41.82 3.47
CA ARG A 351 -6.74 42.05 2.11
C ARG A 351 -7.40 41.10 1.10
N PHE A 352 -7.56 39.83 1.43
CA PHE A 352 -8.25 38.87 0.56
C PHE A 352 -9.72 39.21 0.33
N LEU A 353 -10.43 39.66 1.37
CA LEU A 353 -11.83 40.11 1.22
C LEU A 353 -11.99 41.37 0.36
N GLN A 354 -10.90 42.12 0.12
CA GLN A 354 -10.88 43.32 -0.71
C GLN A 354 -10.48 43.05 -2.17
N LEU A 355 -10.22 41.79 -2.56
CA LEU A 355 -9.91 41.45 -3.95
C LEU A 355 -11.10 41.77 -4.87
N ASP A 356 -10.81 42.27 -6.07
CA ASP A 356 -11.81 42.79 -7.01
C ASP A 356 -12.92 41.79 -7.32
N PHE A 357 -12.56 40.51 -7.51
CA PHE A 357 -13.52 39.46 -7.82
C PHE A 357 -14.39 39.03 -6.62
N LEU A 358 -13.98 39.31 -5.38
CA LEU A 358 -14.73 38.97 -4.16
C LEU A 358 -15.58 40.14 -3.65
N ARG A 359 -15.21 41.38 -3.99
CA ARG A 359 -15.89 42.59 -3.53
C ARG A 359 -17.36 42.66 -3.97
N GLU A 360 -17.64 42.27 -5.22
CA GLU A 360 -18.98 42.31 -5.83
C GLU A 360 -19.81 41.03 -5.59
N VAL A 361 -19.29 40.06 -4.85
CA VAL A 361 -19.93 38.75 -4.63
C VAL A 361 -20.95 38.83 -3.51
N GLY A 362 -22.16 38.28 -3.72
CA GLY A 362 -23.24 38.33 -2.73
C GLY A 362 -23.03 37.39 -1.53
N ASP A 363 -23.97 37.44 -0.58
CA ASP A 363 -23.92 36.56 0.59
C ASP A 363 -24.28 35.10 0.26
N LEU A 364 -23.67 34.17 0.99
CA LEU A 364 -23.97 32.75 0.89
C LEU A 364 -25.30 32.42 1.56
N ARG A 365 -26.31 32.07 0.77
CA ARG A 365 -27.65 31.67 1.28
C ARG A 365 -27.73 30.21 1.72
N HIS A 366 -27.02 29.32 1.01
CA HIS A 366 -26.90 27.89 1.33
C HIS A 366 -25.59 27.35 0.77
N ILE A 367 -24.97 26.38 1.45
CA ILE A 367 -23.78 25.68 0.96
C ILE A 367 -24.25 24.60 -0.03
N SER A 368 -24.11 24.85 -1.33
CA SER A 368 -24.26 23.84 -2.37
C SER A 368 -22.89 23.35 -2.82
N VAL A 369 -22.59 22.06 -2.63
CA VAL A 369 -21.30 21.49 -3.06
C VAL A 369 -21.31 21.35 -4.59
N SER A 370 -20.66 22.29 -5.29
CA SER A 370 -20.58 22.29 -6.75
C SER A 370 -19.41 21.45 -7.27
N LEU A 371 -19.44 21.06 -8.55
CA LEU A 371 -18.33 20.34 -9.19
C LEU A 371 -17.03 21.16 -9.16
N VAL A 372 -17.13 22.48 -9.27
CA VAL A 372 -15.98 23.40 -9.21
C VAL A 372 -15.37 23.40 -7.81
N LEU A 373 -16.17 23.44 -6.74
CA LEU A 373 -15.67 23.27 -5.37
C LEU A 373 -15.04 21.90 -5.12
N GLN A 374 -15.41 20.87 -5.88
CA GLN A 374 -14.85 19.52 -5.71
C GLN A 374 -13.59 19.25 -6.53
N MET A 375 -13.48 19.83 -7.73
CA MET A 375 -12.49 19.42 -8.73
C MET A 375 -11.56 20.54 -9.18
N ALA A 376 -11.98 21.81 -9.11
CA ALA A 376 -11.16 22.90 -9.59
C ALA A 376 -9.98 23.16 -8.62
N PRO A 377 -8.73 23.20 -9.12
CA PRO A 377 -7.57 23.48 -8.29
C PRO A 377 -7.70 24.88 -7.68
N GLY A 378 -7.35 25.06 -6.41
CA GLY A 378 -7.69 26.25 -5.64
C GLY A 378 -8.99 26.07 -4.86
N TYR A 379 -10.14 26.03 -5.53
CA TYR A 379 -11.45 25.90 -4.86
C TYR A 379 -11.60 24.59 -4.08
N ARG A 380 -11.06 23.49 -4.60
CA ARG A 380 -10.97 22.21 -3.89
C ARG A 380 -10.18 22.32 -2.59
N ASP A 381 -9.07 23.05 -2.62
CA ASP A 381 -8.17 23.18 -1.49
C ASP A 381 -8.77 24.12 -0.42
N VAL A 382 -9.47 25.18 -0.84
CA VAL A 382 -10.34 26.00 0.02
C VAL A 382 -11.40 25.12 0.68
N TYR A 383 -12.12 24.30 -0.08
CA TYR A 383 -13.13 23.40 0.46
C TYR A 383 -12.54 22.38 1.45
N ARG A 384 -11.33 21.86 1.19
CA ARG A 384 -10.57 21.01 2.11
C ARG A 384 -10.26 21.72 3.43
N ILE A 385 -9.73 22.93 3.38
CA ILE A 385 -9.41 23.74 4.56
C ILE A 385 -10.68 24.04 5.38
N TYR A 386 -11.80 24.33 4.72
CA TYR A 386 -13.09 24.52 5.38
C TYR A 386 -13.51 23.28 6.18
N LEU A 387 -13.44 22.09 5.57
CA LEU A 387 -13.81 20.85 6.25
C LEU A 387 -12.88 20.55 7.45
N MET A 388 -11.59 20.85 7.33
CA MET A 388 -10.62 20.73 8.43
C MET A 388 -11.00 21.63 9.61
N LEU A 389 -11.39 22.87 9.34
CA LEU A 389 -11.76 23.85 10.36
C LEU A 389 -13.12 23.53 11.01
N MET A 390 -14.09 23.00 10.26
CA MET A 390 -15.46 22.75 10.76
C MET A 390 -15.61 21.51 11.64
N LYS A 391 -14.85 20.46 11.32
CA LYS A 391 -15.02 19.17 11.98
C LYS A 391 -14.20 19.03 13.25
N GLY A 392 -13.44 20.08 13.64
CA GLY A 392 -12.51 20.02 14.75
C GLY A 392 -11.78 18.70 14.73
N LEU A 393 -11.01 18.47 13.67
CA LEU A 393 -10.30 17.22 13.48
C LEU A 393 -9.40 16.99 14.70
N SER A 394 -9.90 16.23 15.68
CA SER A 394 -9.13 15.65 16.80
C SER A 394 -8.06 14.68 16.30
N ILE A 395 -7.86 14.60 14.98
CA ILE A 395 -6.65 14.15 14.31
C ILE A 395 -5.41 14.73 15.01
N GLN A 396 -5.42 16.00 15.41
CA GLN A 396 -4.24 16.61 16.01
C GLN A 396 -3.87 16.04 17.39
N SER A 397 -4.81 15.71 18.27
CA SER A 397 -4.42 15.20 19.61
C SER A 397 -3.71 13.85 19.50
N ASP A 398 -4.22 12.92 18.69
CA ASP A 398 -3.57 11.62 18.52
C ASP A 398 -2.35 11.67 17.58
N LEU A 399 -2.30 12.53 16.55
CA LEU A 399 -1.10 12.66 15.69
C LEU A 399 0.07 13.39 16.35
N PHE A 400 -0.19 14.45 17.14
CA PHE A 400 0.87 15.05 17.97
C PHE A 400 1.36 14.07 19.03
N HIS A 401 0.51 13.13 19.49
CA HIS A 401 0.95 12.03 20.36
C HIS A 401 1.67 10.89 19.62
N LEU A 402 1.48 10.75 18.31
CA LEU A 402 2.15 9.76 17.45
C LEU A 402 3.64 10.10 17.23
N SER A 403 3.95 11.39 17.14
CA SER A 403 5.34 11.89 17.20
C SER A 403 6.04 11.58 18.54
N MET A 404 5.29 11.29 19.62
CA MET A 404 5.82 11.28 20.98
C MET A 404 5.91 9.91 21.66
N LYS A 405 5.66 8.76 20.99
CA LYS A 405 5.58 7.49 21.72
C LYS A 405 6.39 6.30 21.22
N ASP A 406 6.63 6.12 19.92
CA ASP A 406 7.45 4.99 19.44
C ASP A 406 7.84 5.15 17.96
N LEU A 407 9.13 5.37 17.67
CA LEU A 407 9.66 5.46 16.31
C LEU A 407 9.37 4.20 15.47
N ALA A 408 9.41 3.02 16.08
CA ALA A 408 9.13 1.77 15.38
C ALA A 408 7.67 1.70 14.91
N GLN A 409 6.74 2.19 15.73
CA GLN A 409 5.32 2.28 15.39
C GLN A 409 5.04 3.33 14.33
N LEU A 410 5.73 4.48 14.39
CA LEU A 410 5.63 5.49 13.35
C LEU A 410 6.08 4.92 11.98
N TYR A 411 7.19 4.21 11.97
CA TYR A 411 7.70 3.54 10.77
C TYR A 411 6.71 2.47 10.25
N GLU A 412 6.13 1.67 11.13
CA GLU A 412 5.10 0.68 10.79
C GLU A 412 3.88 1.33 10.10
N TYR A 413 3.37 2.44 10.66
CA TYR A 413 2.25 3.19 10.07
C TYR A 413 2.61 3.81 8.73
N TRP A 414 3.81 4.38 8.63
CA TRP A 414 4.30 4.94 7.39
C TRP A 414 4.39 3.86 6.30
N CYS A 415 4.93 2.68 6.61
CA CYS A 415 4.99 1.57 5.66
C CYS A 415 3.61 1.21 5.09
N PHE A 416 2.61 1.05 5.98
CA PHE A 416 1.24 0.75 5.57
C PHE A 416 0.64 1.87 4.70
N LEU A 417 0.76 3.13 5.13
CA LEU A 417 0.22 4.28 4.41
C LEU A 417 0.93 4.50 3.07
N LYS A 418 2.22 4.18 2.98
CA LYS A 418 2.99 4.29 1.75
C LYS A 418 2.61 3.21 0.75
N ILE A 419 2.43 1.96 1.18
CA ILE A 419 1.86 0.91 0.31
C ILE A 419 0.46 1.32 -0.16
N HIS A 420 -0.37 1.86 0.74
CA HIS A 420 -1.69 2.38 0.37
C HIS A 420 -1.59 3.48 -0.70
N GLU A 421 -0.70 4.46 -0.52
CA GLU A 421 -0.46 5.53 -1.50
C GLU A 421 -0.02 4.98 -2.87
N LEU A 422 0.96 4.06 -2.89
CA LEU A 422 1.46 3.43 -4.11
C LEU A 422 0.32 2.72 -4.87
N LEU A 423 -0.52 1.95 -4.17
CA LEU A 423 -1.66 1.27 -4.77
C LEU A 423 -2.77 2.24 -5.20
N ALA A 424 -3.09 3.24 -4.39
CA ALA A 424 -4.14 4.22 -4.68
C ALA A 424 -3.79 5.12 -5.88
N SER A 425 -2.50 5.34 -6.15
CA SER A 425 -2.04 6.13 -7.30
C SER A 425 -2.29 5.43 -8.65
N LYS A 426 -2.26 4.09 -8.69
CA LYS A 426 -2.38 3.28 -9.90
C LYS A 426 -3.74 2.61 -10.08
N TYR A 427 -4.42 2.30 -8.99
CA TYR A 427 -5.63 1.49 -8.99
C TYR A 427 -6.82 2.20 -8.36
N ARG A 428 -8.04 1.79 -8.75
CA ARG A 428 -9.25 2.43 -8.27
C ARG A 428 -9.56 1.98 -6.85
N LEU A 429 -9.59 2.93 -5.92
CA LEU A 429 -10.03 2.68 -4.54
C LEU A 429 -11.54 2.39 -4.49
N VAL A 430 -11.91 1.21 -3.98
CA VAL A 430 -13.31 0.78 -3.81
C VAL A 430 -13.80 1.15 -2.41
N SER A 431 -13.15 0.63 -1.37
CA SER A 431 -13.52 0.83 0.02
C SER A 431 -12.28 1.02 0.90
N GLN A 432 -12.44 1.76 2.00
CA GLN A 432 -11.37 1.96 2.99
C GLN A 432 -11.95 2.12 4.38
N ASP A 433 -11.32 1.45 5.34
CA ASP A 433 -11.68 1.49 6.75
C ASP A 433 -10.60 2.17 7.62
N ILE A 434 -9.68 2.93 7.03
CA ILE A 434 -8.56 3.58 7.75
C ILE A 434 -9.06 4.67 8.74
N ILE A 435 -10.24 5.24 8.48
CA ILE A 435 -10.80 6.34 9.28
C ILE A 435 -12.24 6.02 9.65
N ARG A 436 -12.60 6.26 10.91
CA ARG A 436 -13.96 6.09 11.44
C ARG A 436 -14.45 7.36 12.14
N VAL A 437 -15.77 7.50 12.23
CA VAL A 437 -16.44 8.59 12.94
C VAL A 437 -17.03 8.07 14.24
N ASN A 438 -16.72 8.74 15.34
CA ASN A 438 -17.42 8.59 16.62
C ASN A 438 -18.28 9.84 16.89
N ARG A 439 -19.11 9.79 17.95
CA ARG A 439 -19.98 10.89 18.37
C ARG A 439 -19.23 12.19 18.70
N THR A 440 -17.92 12.12 18.93
CA THR A 440 -17.04 13.24 19.33
C THR A 440 -16.13 13.77 18.20
N GLY A 441 -16.03 13.10 17.05
CA GLY A 441 -15.11 13.53 15.99
C GLY A 441 -14.71 12.42 14.99
N LEU A 442 -13.77 12.76 14.11
CA LEU A 442 -13.08 11.80 13.23
C LEU A 442 -11.87 11.22 13.94
N PHE A 443 -11.77 9.90 13.96
CA PHE A 443 -10.67 9.16 14.55
C PHE A 443 -9.99 8.31 13.48
N VAL A 444 -8.66 8.34 13.47
CA VAL A 444 -7.85 7.48 12.63
C VAL A 444 -7.78 6.11 13.30
N THR A 445 -8.19 5.06 12.61
CA THR A 445 -8.16 3.68 13.16
C THR A 445 -6.85 2.99 12.83
N LEU A 446 -5.76 3.69 13.08
CA LEU A 446 -4.38 3.18 13.02
C LEU A 446 -3.84 3.23 14.45
N ASP A 447 -4.40 2.41 15.33
CA ASP A 447 -3.83 2.10 16.64
C ASP A 447 -3.51 0.60 16.65
N LYS A 448 -2.49 0.13 17.39
CA LYS A 448 -2.10 -1.29 17.49
C LYS A 448 -3.26 -2.20 17.93
N SER A 449 -4.31 -1.63 18.53
CA SER A 449 -5.54 -2.31 18.93
C SER A 449 -6.60 -2.43 17.82
N GLN A 450 -6.42 -1.77 16.67
CA GLN A 450 -7.43 -1.60 15.63
C GLN A 450 -6.97 -2.14 14.26
N ARG A 451 -7.93 -2.65 13.49
CA ARG A 451 -7.73 -3.33 12.21
C ARG A 451 -8.17 -2.43 11.07
N ALA A 452 -7.32 -2.20 10.08
CA ALA A 452 -7.70 -1.49 8.86
C ALA A 452 -7.76 -2.45 7.66
N ARG A 453 -8.67 -2.15 6.74
CA ARG A 453 -8.87 -2.87 5.48
C ARG A 453 -9.06 -1.84 4.37
N VAL A 454 -8.38 -2.06 3.25
CA VAL A 454 -8.52 -1.22 2.05
C VAL A 454 -8.70 -2.13 0.84
N GLU A 455 -9.72 -1.86 0.02
CA GLU A 455 -10.00 -2.63 -1.19
C GLU A 455 -9.81 -1.77 -2.43
N TYR A 456 -9.15 -2.36 -3.43
CA TYR A 456 -8.89 -1.76 -4.71
C TYR A 456 -9.38 -2.65 -5.84
N GLU A 457 -9.61 -2.02 -6.98
CA GLU A 457 -9.98 -2.69 -8.23
C GLU A 457 -9.05 -2.21 -9.35
N ASN A 458 -8.46 -3.17 -10.06
CA ASN A 458 -7.67 -2.88 -11.24
C ASN A 458 -8.62 -2.58 -12.40
N SER A 459 -8.57 -1.33 -12.88
CA SER A 459 -9.48 -0.86 -13.92
C SER A 459 -9.27 -1.51 -15.29
N ARG A 460 -8.15 -2.23 -15.51
CA ARG A 460 -7.83 -2.88 -16.79
C ARG A 460 -8.42 -4.29 -16.89
N ASN A 461 -8.37 -5.07 -15.82
CA ASN A 461 -8.80 -6.48 -15.81
C ASN A 461 -9.94 -6.79 -14.83
N GLY A 462 -10.37 -5.81 -14.02
CA GLY A 462 -11.44 -5.96 -13.04
C GLY A 462 -11.03 -6.78 -11.80
N GLU A 463 -9.76 -7.15 -11.66
CA GLU A 463 -9.28 -7.90 -10.50
C GLU A 463 -9.33 -7.03 -9.24
N ARG A 464 -9.74 -7.66 -8.14
CA ARG A 464 -9.82 -7.00 -6.84
C ARG A 464 -8.69 -7.46 -5.94
N PHE A 465 -8.19 -6.54 -5.15
CA PHE A 465 -7.22 -6.86 -4.12
C PHE A 465 -7.45 -6.04 -2.86
N THR A 466 -7.07 -6.61 -1.73
CA THR A 466 -7.31 -6.06 -0.41
C THR A 466 -6.00 -5.96 0.36
N LEU A 467 -5.71 -4.79 0.90
CA LEU A 467 -4.63 -4.56 1.84
C LEU A 467 -5.19 -4.55 3.27
N PHE A 468 -4.65 -5.41 4.13
CA PHE A 468 -4.98 -5.48 5.55
C PHE A 468 -3.84 -4.92 6.40
N TYR A 469 -4.20 -4.24 7.49
CA TYR A 469 -3.29 -3.77 8.51
C TYR A 469 -3.65 -4.36 9.88
N ASN A 470 -2.66 -4.97 10.55
CA ASN A 470 -2.82 -5.69 11.81
C ASN A 470 -4.03 -6.64 11.83
N ALA A 471 -4.28 -7.27 10.68
CA ALA A 471 -5.46 -8.08 10.44
C ALA A 471 -5.21 -9.16 9.39
N LEU A 472 -5.90 -10.28 9.58
CA LEU A 472 -6.00 -11.35 8.60
C LEU A 472 -7.44 -11.49 8.09
N HIS A 473 -7.58 -12.12 6.92
CA HIS A 473 -8.88 -12.55 6.40
C HIS A 473 -9.57 -13.47 7.42
N LYS A 474 -10.90 -13.47 7.47
CA LYS A 474 -11.64 -14.18 8.54
C LYS A 474 -11.29 -15.66 8.62
N GLU A 475 -11.05 -16.29 7.48
CA GLU A 475 -10.73 -17.71 7.34
C GLU A 475 -9.34 -18.07 7.88
N ASP A 476 -8.40 -17.13 7.90
CA ASP A 476 -7.02 -17.37 8.38
C ASP A 476 -6.84 -17.06 9.87
N ARG A 477 -7.90 -16.59 10.55
CA ARG A 477 -7.83 -16.20 11.97
C ARG A 477 -7.86 -17.41 12.91
N ALA A 478 -8.42 -18.52 12.46
CA ALA A 478 -8.50 -19.76 13.21
C ALA A 478 -7.21 -20.56 13.02
N ALA A 479 -6.10 -20.04 13.55
CA ALA A 479 -4.84 -20.77 13.52
C ALA A 479 -4.95 -21.99 14.47
N PRO A 480 -4.60 -23.21 14.02
CA PRO A 480 -4.68 -24.41 14.84
C PRO A 480 -3.63 -24.46 15.97
N THR A 481 -2.60 -23.61 15.90
CA THR A 481 -1.50 -23.57 16.86
C THR A 481 -1.43 -22.24 17.61
N LEU A 482 -0.72 -21.24 17.05
CA LEU A 482 -0.52 -19.93 17.63
C LEU A 482 -1.08 -18.87 16.69
N ALA A 483 -1.79 -17.89 17.24
CA ALA A 483 -2.23 -16.73 16.48
C ALA A 483 -1.01 -15.92 16.02
N GLN A 484 -0.77 -15.90 14.71
CA GLN A 484 0.20 -15.01 14.08
C GLN A 484 -0.53 -13.80 13.53
N LEU A 485 -0.03 -12.60 13.82
CA LEU A 485 -0.55 -11.35 13.27
C LEU A 485 0.59 -10.62 12.58
N PRO A 486 0.70 -10.69 11.24
CA PRO A 486 1.62 -9.84 10.49
C PRO A 486 1.11 -8.39 10.42
N ASP A 487 2.03 -7.46 10.19
CA ASP A 487 1.70 -6.02 10.14
C ASP A 487 0.83 -5.70 8.92
N ASN A 488 1.27 -6.06 7.70
CA ASN A 488 0.50 -5.85 6.48
C ASN A 488 0.32 -7.15 5.69
N VAL A 489 -0.88 -7.35 5.14
CA VAL A 489 -1.18 -8.47 4.23
C VAL A 489 -1.88 -7.97 2.98
N LEU A 490 -1.29 -8.25 1.83
CA LEU A 490 -1.91 -8.02 0.52
C LEU A 490 -2.54 -9.31 0.02
N THR A 491 -3.87 -9.28 -0.16
CA THR A 491 -4.66 -10.38 -0.72
C THR A 491 -5.10 -10.03 -2.13
N LEU A 492 -4.68 -10.81 -3.12
CA LEU A 492 -5.07 -10.68 -4.52
C LEU A 492 -6.13 -11.74 -4.86
N TYR A 493 -7.23 -11.32 -5.48
CA TYR A 493 -8.27 -12.20 -6.01
C TYR A 493 -8.13 -12.24 -7.54
N LYS A 494 -7.53 -13.31 -8.05
CA LYS A 494 -7.32 -13.50 -9.49
C LYS A 494 -8.31 -14.49 -10.05
N GLN A 495 -8.79 -14.24 -11.26
CA GLN A 495 -9.68 -15.18 -11.94
C GLN A 495 -8.85 -16.16 -12.77
N ASP A 496 -8.97 -17.46 -12.47
CA ASP A 496 -8.44 -18.49 -13.36
C ASP A 496 -9.32 -18.59 -14.61
N ALA A 497 -8.83 -19.22 -15.67
CA ALA A 497 -9.51 -19.38 -16.96
C ALA A 497 -10.89 -20.06 -16.86
N ASN A 498 -11.17 -20.77 -15.76
CA ASN A 498 -12.48 -21.37 -15.45
C ASN A 498 -13.38 -20.46 -14.58
N GLN A 499 -13.05 -19.17 -14.45
CA GLN A 499 -13.74 -18.18 -13.62
C GLN A 499 -13.83 -18.55 -12.13
N LYS A 500 -12.97 -19.47 -11.66
CA LYS A 500 -12.82 -19.75 -10.22
C LYS A 500 -11.87 -18.71 -9.62
N PRO A 501 -12.25 -18.04 -8.51
CA PRO A 501 -11.38 -17.09 -7.84
C PRO A 501 -10.25 -17.84 -7.12
N GLN A 502 -9.01 -17.54 -7.52
CA GLN A 502 -7.81 -17.95 -6.81
C GLN A 502 -7.33 -16.82 -5.91
N VAL A 503 -7.01 -17.14 -4.66
CA VAL A 503 -6.62 -16.16 -3.64
C VAL A 503 -5.14 -16.29 -3.37
N TYR A 504 -4.38 -15.22 -3.61
CA TYR A 504 -2.95 -15.14 -3.30
C TYR A 504 -2.72 -14.13 -2.19
N LYS A 505 -2.02 -14.52 -1.12
CA LYS A 505 -1.75 -13.65 0.03
C LYS A 505 -0.25 -13.46 0.22
N TYR A 506 0.15 -12.21 0.41
CA TYR A 506 1.55 -11.80 0.61
C TYR A 506 1.66 -10.98 1.88
N VAL A 507 2.67 -11.28 2.71
CA VAL A 507 2.94 -10.58 3.96
C VAL A 507 4.02 -9.52 3.73
N PHE A 508 3.78 -8.31 4.22
CA PHE A 508 4.77 -7.23 4.28
C PHE A 508 4.87 -6.73 5.72
N ASP A 509 5.96 -7.09 6.39
CA ASP A 509 6.14 -6.84 7.83
C ASP A 509 7.16 -5.73 8.03
N ALA A 510 6.78 -4.66 8.74
CA ALA A 510 7.65 -3.53 8.94
C ALA A 510 8.53 -3.76 10.17
N LYS A 511 9.84 -3.59 10.01
CA LYS A 511 10.80 -3.77 11.10
C LYS A 511 11.76 -2.60 11.12
N TYR A 512 11.70 -1.82 12.21
CA TYR A 512 12.68 -0.78 12.51
C TYR A 512 13.97 -1.39 13.07
N ARG A 513 14.60 -2.25 12.27
CA ARG A 513 15.82 -3.01 12.58
C ARG A 513 16.68 -3.08 11.33
N LEU A 514 17.98 -2.89 11.50
CA LEU A 514 18.96 -2.91 10.43
C LEU A 514 20.29 -3.38 11.02
N ASN A 515 20.90 -4.39 10.39
CA ASN A 515 22.25 -4.79 10.66
C ASN A 515 23.18 -4.04 9.70
N PRO A 516 24.05 -3.14 10.18
CA PRO A 516 24.97 -2.38 9.33
C PRO A 516 26.11 -3.22 8.76
N ALA A 517 26.21 -4.50 9.12
CA ALA A 517 27.25 -5.42 8.66
C ALA A 517 28.66 -4.93 9.02
N TYR A 518 28.93 -4.67 10.30
CA TYR A 518 30.25 -4.25 10.76
C TYR A 518 31.37 -5.18 10.29
N GLU A 519 32.48 -4.61 9.85
CA GLU A 519 33.64 -5.37 9.42
C GLU A 519 34.11 -6.35 10.51
N GLY A 520 34.46 -7.58 10.09
CA GLY A 520 34.89 -8.64 10.99
C GLY A 520 33.77 -9.45 11.66
N THR A 521 32.51 -9.00 11.61
CA THR A 521 31.37 -9.76 12.15
C THR A 521 30.96 -10.95 11.27
N TYR A 522 30.22 -11.90 11.85
CA TYR A 522 29.62 -13.02 11.10
C TYR A 522 28.73 -12.53 9.95
N TYR A 523 27.90 -11.52 10.22
CA TYR A 523 26.97 -10.97 9.23
C TYR A 523 27.72 -10.41 8.02
N HIS A 524 28.76 -9.59 8.23
CA HIS A 524 29.56 -9.04 7.14
C HIS A 524 30.23 -10.13 6.29
N LYS A 525 30.77 -11.19 6.92
CA LYS A 525 31.39 -12.31 6.20
C LYS A 525 30.40 -13.06 5.31
N GLN A 526 29.14 -13.17 5.72
CA GLN A 526 28.13 -13.95 5.02
C GLN A 526 27.35 -13.16 3.98
N TYR A 527 27.11 -11.87 4.23
CA TYR A 527 26.20 -11.04 3.43
C TYR A 527 26.86 -9.82 2.78
N GLN A 528 28.07 -9.42 3.21
CA GLN A 528 28.93 -8.39 2.60
C GLN A 528 28.36 -6.96 2.53
N GLY A 529 27.15 -6.73 3.02
CA GLY A 529 26.54 -5.40 3.06
C GLY A 529 25.41 -5.31 4.10
N PRO A 530 24.91 -4.09 4.38
CA PRO A 530 23.83 -3.87 5.33
C PRO A 530 22.52 -4.55 4.92
N GLY A 531 21.74 -4.99 5.88
CA GLY A 531 20.46 -5.65 5.64
C GLY A 531 19.66 -5.94 6.91
N PRO A 532 18.49 -6.58 6.80
CA PRO A 532 17.69 -6.97 7.96
C PRO A 532 18.38 -8.05 8.80
N GLU A 533 17.97 -8.18 10.06
CA GLU A 533 18.46 -9.25 10.94
C GLU A 533 17.96 -10.63 10.46
N GLU A 534 18.74 -11.68 10.69
CA GLU A 534 18.35 -13.05 10.32
C GLU A 534 17.06 -13.50 11.02
N ASP A 535 16.84 -13.06 12.27
CA ASP A 535 15.63 -13.34 13.04
C ASP A 535 14.37 -12.72 12.42
N ASP A 536 14.50 -11.57 11.76
CA ASP A 536 13.38 -10.94 11.06
C ASP A 536 13.00 -11.75 9.81
N ILE A 537 13.99 -12.29 9.08
CA ILE A 537 13.77 -13.22 7.96
C ILE A 537 13.18 -14.56 8.44
N ASN A 538 13.65 -15.09 9.57
CA ASN A 538 13.08 -16.30 10.18
C ASN A 538 11.62 -16.12 10.56
N THR A 539 11.24 -14.91 10.99
CA THR A 539 9.84 -14.56 11.25
C THR A 539 8.99 -14.65 9.97
N MET A 540 9.54 -14.31 8.81
CA MET A 540 8.84 -14.45 7.53
C MET A 540 8.60 -15.92 7.15
N HIS A 541 9.58 -16.80 7.42
CA HIS A 541 9.38 -18.25 7.29
C HIS A 541 8.22 -18.74 8.18
N ARG A 542 8.17 -18.24 9.43
CA ARG A 542 7.09 -18.55 10.37
C ARG A 542 5.73 -18.10 9.83
N TYR A 543 5.59 -16.88 9.33
CA TYR A 543 4.31 -16.41 8.77
C TYR A 543 3.87 -17.21 7.54
N ARG A 544 4.79 -17.52 6.63
CA ARG A 544 4.48 -18.30 5.44
C ARG A 544 3.97 -19.71 5.79
N ASP A 545 4.60 -20.36 6.76
CA ASP A 545 4.34 -21.78 7.04
C ASP A 545 3.29 -22.00 8.15
N ALA A 546 3.09 -21.07 9.08
CA ALA A 546 2.16 -21.21 10.21
C ALA A 546 0.74 -20.70 9.92
N ILE A 547 0.56 -19.78 8.96
CA ILE A 547 -0.77 -19.26 8.61
C ILE A 547 -1.42 -20.20 7.58
N VAL A 548 -2.35 -21.01 8.07
CA VAL A 548 -3.06 -22.04 7.29
C VAL A 548 -4.53 -21.69 7.11
N TYR A 549 -5.08 -22.10 5.97
CA TYR A 549 -6.49 -22.06 5.63
C TYR A 549 -7.05 -23.48 5.75
N GLN A 550 -8.16 -23.64 6.46
CA GLN A 550 -8.87 -24.91 6.53
C GLN A 550 -9.96 -24.94 5.45
N GLU A 551 -9.84 -25.86 4.51
CA GLU A 551 -10.85 -25.99 3.46
C GLU A 551 -12.14 -26.59 4.01
N SER A 552 -13.28 -25.96 3.68
CA SER A 552 -14.57 -26.26 4.30
C SER A 552 -15.14 -27.64 3.90
N GLU A 553 -14.76 -28.18 2.74
CA GLU A 553 -15.29 -29.44 2.21
C GLU A 553 -14.44 -30.66 2.59
N THR A 554 -13.11 -30.50 2.63
CA THR A 554 -12.15 -31.59 2.86
C THR A 554 -11.59 -31.61 4.28
N SER A 555 -11.75 -30.50 5.03
CA SER A 555 -11.10 -30.26 6.33
C SER A 555 -9.56 -30.38 6.29
N GLU A 556 -8.96 -30.30 5.11
CA GLU A 556 -7.52 -30.27 4.93
C GLU A 556 -6.98 -28.85 5.19
N TYR A 557 -5.77 -28.77 5.74
CA TYR A 557 -5.10 -27.50 5.98
C TYR A 557 -4.16 -27.19 4.82
N GLU A 558 -4.43 -26.10 4.13
CA GLU A 558 -3.56 -25.57 3.09
C GLU A 558 -2.81 -24.33 3.58
N ARG A 559 -1.65 -24.07 2.98
CA ARG A 559 -0.88 -22.86 3.27
C ARG A 559 -1.59 -21.67 2.65
N SER A 560 -1.90 -20.67 3.46
CA SER A 560 -2.63 -19.49 3.01
C SER A 560 -1.71 -18.43 2.40
N MET A 561 -0.46 -18.34 2.89
CA MET A 561 0.51 -17.31 2.52
C MET A 561 1.49 -17.81 1.44
N PHE A 562 1.61 -17.05 0.35
CA PHE A 562 2.48 -17.37 -0.79
C PHE A 562 3.89 -16.78 -0.68
N GLY A 563 4.00 -15.62 -0.02
CA GLY A 563 5.26 -14.93 0.18
C GLY A 563 5.23 -14.05 1.42
N ALA A 564 6.40 -13.77 1.98
CA ALA A 564 6.55 -12.96 3.17
C ALA A 564 7.85 -12.15 3.11
N TYR A 565 7.73 -10.84 3.30
CA TYR A 565 8.81 -9.89 3.07
C TYR A 565 8.97 -8.93 4.25
N VAL A 566 10.21 -8.62 4.60
CA VAL A 566 10.56 -7.61 5.62
C VAL A 566 10.75 -6.25 4.94
N LEU A 567 10.12 -5.20 5.48
CA LEU A 567 10.38 -3.80 5.12
C LEU A 567 11.28 -3.17 6.18
N PHE A 568 12.45 -2.67 5.79
CA PHE A 568 13.46 -2.17 6.73
C PHE A 568 14.07 -0.83 6.26
N PRO A 569 14.51 0.03 7.21
CA PRO A 569 14.93 1.39 6.90
C PRO A 569 16.34 1.41 6.28
N TYR A 570 16.44 1.41 4.95
CA TYR A 570 17.73 1.52 4.25
C TYR A 570 17.57 2.34 2.96
N ALA A 571 18.53 3.22 2.70
CA ALA A 571 18.43 4.20 1.62
C ALA A 571 18.99 3.69 0.27
N ASP A 572 19.99 2.82 0.27
CA ASP A 572 20.68 2.42 -0.96
C ASP A 572 20.03 1.18 -1.61
N GLU A 573 19.02 1.42 -2.46
CA GLU A 573 18.35 0.35 -3.20
C GLU A 573 19.29 -0.41 -4.15
N GLU A 574 20.23 0.28 -4.80
CA GLU A 574 21.10 -0.31 -5.81
C GLU A 574 22.08 -1.31 -5.20
N ARG A 575 22.73 -0.93 -4.09
CA ARG A 575 23.59 -1.84 -3.35
C ARG A 575 22.80 -3.03 -2.80
N PHE A 576 21.56 -2.81 -2.36
CA PHE A 576 20.75 -3.89 -1.81
C PHE A 576 20.24 -4.89 -2.85
N LYS A 577 20.12 -4.53 -4.14
CA LYS A 577 19.76 -5.50 -5.21
C LYS A 577 20.73 -6.67 -5.30
N GLU A 578 21.99 -6.46 -4.93
CA GLU A 578 23.00 -7.53 -4.93
C GLU A 578 22.91 -8.43 -3.69
N HIS A 579 22.21 -7.98 -2.66
CA HIS A 579 22.09 -8.67 -1.38
C HIS A 579 21.36 -10.01 -1.49
N ARG A 580 21.79 -11.00 -0.70
CA ARG A 580 21.22 -12.36 -0.70
C ARG A 580 19.72 -12.37 -0.40
N PHE A 581 19.26 -11.54 0.54
CA PHE A 581 17.85 -11.43 0.93
C PHE A 581 16.96 -10.72 -0.09
N TYR A 582 17.52 -9.94 -1.01
CA TYR A 582 16.77 -9.44 -2.15
C TYR A 582 16.61 -10.55 -3.20
N ARG A 583 17.72 -11.22 -3.55
CA ARG A 583 17.72 -12.33 -4.52
C ARG A 583 16.83 -13.51 -4.09
N SER A 584 16.70 -13.75 -2.79
CA SER A 584 15.84 -14.82 -2.27
C SER A 584 14.35 -14.60 -2.55
N ILE A 585 13.92 -13.37 -2.84
CA ILE A 585 12.53 -13.06 -3.23
C ILE A 585 12.16 -13.83 -4.49
N GLY A 586 12.98 -13.75 -5.54
CA GLY A 586 12.74 -14.46 -6.80
C GLY A 586 12.92 -15.99 -6.71
N LEU A 587 13.65 -16.47 -5.70
CA LEU A 587 13.93 -17.90 -5.53
C LEU A 587 12.89 -18.62 -4.68
N ILE A 588 12.47 -18.01 -3.56
CA ILE A 588 11.65 -18.65 -2.54
C ILE A 588 10.48 -17.80 -2.00
N ASN A 589 10.20 -16.64 -2.60
CA ASN A 589 9.19 -15.67 -2.14
C ASN A 589 9.35 -15.24 -0.67
N ILE A 590 10.57 -15.30 -0.14
CA ILE A 590 10.94 -14.78 1.17
C ILE A 590 12.17 -13.90 1.00
N GLY A 591 12.14 -12.73 1.62
CA GLY A 591 13.25 -11.80 1.56
C GLY A 591 12.92 -10.48 2.22
N ALA A 592 13.55 -9.42 1.74
CA ALA A 592 13.36 -8.09 2.29
C ALA A 592 13.45 -7.00 1.23
N PHE A 593 12.84 -5.85 1.52
CA PHE A 593 12.91 -4.64 0.72
C PHE A 593 13.39 -3.47 1.58
N PRO A 594 14.37 -2.68 1.10
CA PRO A 594 14.67 -1.39 1.69
C PRO A 594 13.46 -0.48 1.45
N PHE A 595 13.06 0.28 2.48
CA PHE A 595 11.87 1.11 2.39
C PHE A 595 11.98 2.37 3.24
N LEU A 596 12.25 3.51 2.60
CA LEU A 596 12.28 4.85 3.21
C LEU A 596 11.66 5.88 2.24
N PRO A 597 11.35 7.10 2.71
CA PRO A 597 10.95 8.18 1.81
C PRO A 597 11.99 8.39 0.71
N GLY A 598 11.56 8.34 -0.55
CA GLY A 598 12.44 8.43 -1.71
C GLY A 598 13.03 7.09 -2.18
N THR A 599 12.97 6.02 -1.38
CA THR A 599 13.49 4.68 -1.71
C THR A 599 12.39 3.65 -1.60
N THR A 600 11.48 3.72 -2.59
CA THR A 600 10.30 2.84 -2.67
C THR A 600 10.22 2.07 -3.99
N GLY A 601 11.21 2.25 -4.87
CA GLY A 601 11.18 1.79 -6.26
C GLY A 601 11.18 0.27 -6.36
N LEU A 602 11.99 -0.41 -5.55
CA LEU A 602 12.05 -1.88 -5.54
C LEU A 602 10.71 -2.51 -5.13
N LEU A 603 10.07 -1.99 -4.09
CA LEU A 603 8.78 -2.51 -3.63
C LEU A 603 7.68 -2.16 -4.64
N GLU A 604 7.67 -0.96 -5.19
CA GLU A 604 6.69 -0.53 -6.18
C GLU A 604 6.71 -1.42 -7.43
N GLN A 605 7.90 -1.69 -7.98
CA GLN A 605 8.07 -2.60 -9.12
C GLN A 605 7.58 -4.01 -8.80
N PHE A 606 7.87 -4.48 -7.58
CA PHE A 606 7.44 -5.80 -7.13
C PHE A 606 5.91 -5.90 -6.94
N LEU A 607 5.27 -4.87 -6.37
CA LEU A 607 3.80 -4.81 -6.24
C LEU A 607 3.13 -4.83 -7.62
N ASP A 608 3.66 -4.09 -8.59
CA ASP A 608 3.17 -4.12 -9.96
C ASP A 608 3.32 -5.51 -10.59
N GLU A 609 4.47 -6.15 -10.40
CA GLU A 609 4.72 -7.50 -10.88
C GLU A 609 3.71 -8.50 -10.28
N LEU A 610 3.48 -8.45 -8.96
CA LEU A 610 2.52 -9.31 -8.28
C LEU A 610 1.09 -9.12 -8.77
N ILE A 611 0.66 -7.88 -9.03
CA ILE A 611 -0.71 -7.58 -9.47
C ILE A 611 -0.90 -7.92 -10.95
N LEU A 612 0.09 -7.68 -11.80
CA LEU A 612 0.01 -7.95 -13.24
C LEU A 612 0.28 -9.41 -13.61
N ASP A 613 0.91 -10.19 -12.72
CA ASP A 613 1.22 -11.58 -12.99
C ASP A 613 -0.01 -12.45 -13.22
N SER A 614 0.13 -13.48 -14.06
CA SER A 614 -0.94 -14.47 -14.23
C SER A 614 -1.05 -15.40 -13.00
N PRO A 615 -2.21 -16.05 -12.76
CA PRO A 615 -2.37 -17.05 -11.71
C PRO A 615 -1.31 -18.18 -11.77
N GLU A 616 -0.89 -18.56 -12.98
CA GLU A 616 0.10 -19.62 -13.21
C GLU A 616 1.51 -19.17 -12.82
N ARG A 617 1.90 -17.95 -13.19
CA ARG A 617 3.18 -17.38 -12.76
C ARG A 617 3.23 -17.19 -11.24
N ALA A 618 2.15 -16.71 -10.64
CA ALA A 618 2.04 -16.61 -9.19
C ALA A 618 2.18 -17.97 -8.49
N TYR A 619 1.64 -19.03 -9.10
CA TYR A 619 1.79 -20.41 -8.61
C TYR A 619 3.20 -20.99 -8.82
N GLU A 620 3.86 -20.70 -9.96
CA GLU A 620 5.23 -21.13 -10.26
C GLU A 620 6.27 -20.56 -9.28
N ARG A 621 6.01 -19.37 -8.71
CA ARG A 621 6.87 -18.75 -7.68
C ARG A 621 6.83 -19.49 -6.32
N SER A 622 5.85 -20.37 -6.09
CA SER A 622 5.73 -21.08 -4.80
C SER A 622 6.72 -22.25 -4.68
N THR A 623 7.53 -22.26 -3.63
CA THR A 623 8.44 -23.38 -3.35
C THR A 623 7.66 -24.58 -2.85
N ARG A 624 7.77 -25.70 -3.56
CA ARG A 624 7.18 -26.98 -3.12
C ARG A 624 8.17 -27.78 -2.30
N PRO A 625 7.72 -28.53 -1.28
CA PRO A 625 8.58 -29.43 -0.53
C PRO A 625 9.36 -30.37 -1.47
N ARG A 626 10.63 -30.63 -1.12
CA ARG A 626 11.45 -31.61 -1.84
C ARG A 626 10.78 -32.98 -1.70
N GLY A 627 10.41 -33.59 -2.82
CA GLY A 627 9.59 -34.82 -2.83
C GLY A 627 8.20 -34.64 -3.43
N THR A 628 7.68 -33.41 -3.49
CA THR A 628 6.39 -33.09 -4.12
C THR A 628 6.44 -33.31 -5.64
N LYS A 629 7.58 -33.02 -6.29
CA LYS A 629 7.81 -33.34 -7.72
C LYS A 629 7.72 -34.86 -7.98
N PRO A 630 8.45 -35.76 -7.30
CA PRO A 630 8.28 -37.21 -7.48
C PRO A 630 6.93 -37.75 -6.98
N TYR A 631 6.34 -37.19 -5.92
CA TYR A 631 5.01 -37.58 -5.41
C TYR A 631 3.88 -37.29 -6.43
N TYR A 632 3.87 -36.11 -7.05
CA TYR A 632 2.92 -35.77 -8.12
C TYR A 632 3.33 -36.33 -9.49
N ARG A 633 4.63 -36.49 -9.78
CA ARG A 633 5.12 -37.20 -10.98
C ARG A 633 4.69 -38.66 -10.97
N ASN A 634 4.58 -39.30 -9.81
CA ASN A 634 4.04 -40.66 -9.71
C ASN A 634 2.52 -40.73 -9.90
N LYS A 635 1.77 -39.64 -9.66
CA LYS A 635 0.30 -39.59 -9.87
C LYS A 635 -0.11 -39.06 -11.27
N PHE A 636 0.79 -38.34 -11.95
CA PHE A 636 0.50 -37.69 -13.25
C PHE A 636 1.49 -38.05 -14.38
N SER A 637 2.59 -38.75 -14.09
CA SER A 637 3.53 -39.31 -15.05
C SER A 637 3.62 -40.83 -14.80
N GLY A 638 2.53 -41.50 -15.14
CA GLY A 638 2.46 -42.95 -15.30
C GLY A 638 1.40 -43.18 -16.37
N LYS A 639 1.73 -43.94 -17.42
CA LYS A 639 0.75 -44.33 -18.43
C LYS A 639 -0.16 -45.40 -17.82
N ASN A 640 -1.02 -44.99 -16.89
CA ASN A 640 -1.85 -45.88 -16.06
C ASN A 640 -3.19 -46.24 -16.71
N VAL A 641 -3.52 -45.63 -17.86
CA VAL A 641 -4.68 -46.00 -18.68
C VAL A 641 -4.21 -46.61 -19.99
N LEU A 642 -4.65 -47.83 -20.27
CA LEU A 642 -4.46 -48.46 -21.57
C LEU A 642 -5.72 -48.33 -22.41
N VAL A 643 -5.60 -47.71 -23.58
CA VAL A 643 -6.68 -47.62 -24.56
C VAL A 643 -6.51 -48.71 -25.61
N GLY A 644 -7.38 -49.72 -25.58
CA GLY A 644 -7.40 -50.84 -26.51
C GLY A 644 -8.20 -50.53 -27.77
N SER A 645 -7.69 -50.94 -28.94
CA SER A 645 -8.44 -50.82 -30.21
C SER A 645 -9.47 -51.95 -30.34
N MET A 646 -10.75 -51.59 -30.51
CA MET A 646 -11.86 -52.51 -30.70
C MET A 646 -12.31 -52.53 -32.17
N ARG A 647 -12.03 -53.66 -32.85
CA ARG A 647 -12.30 -53.86 -34.28
C ARG A 647 -13.41 -54.89 -34.58
N THR A 648 -13.97 -55.53 -33.56
CA THR A 648 -14.95 -56.62 -33.71
C THR A 648 -16.16 -56.40 -32.78
N GLY A 649 -17.32 -57.01 -33.11
CA GLY A 649 -18.61 -56.82 -32.42
C GLY A 649 -18.71 -57.50 -31.05
N GLN A 650 -17.65 -57.40 -30.25
CA GLN A 650 -17.41 -58.14 -29.00
C GLN A 650 -17.69 -57.30 -27.76
N LEU A 651 -18.23 -56.10 -27.96
CA LEU A 651 -18.49 -55.14 -26.91
C LEU A 651 -19.40 -55.72 -25.83
N ASN A 652 -20.52 -56.33 -26.20
CA ASN A 652 -21.48 -56.87 -25.23
C ASN A 652 -20.87 -57.99 -24.37
N SER A 653 -20.15 -58.93 -24.99
CA SER A 653 -19.45 -60.01 -24.25
C SER A 653 -18.43 -59.46 -23.26
N ILE A 654 -17.66 -58.44 -23.67
CA ILE A 654 -16.64 -57.79 -22.84
C ILE A 654 -17.26 -57.05 -21.66
N LEU A 655 -18.36 -56.33 -21.90
CA LEU A 655 -19.08 -55.57 -20.88
C LEU A 655 -19.77 -56.49 -19.87
N GLU A 656 -20.42 -57.57 -20.34
CA GLU A 656 -21.13 -58.53 -19.48
C GLU A 656 -20.17 -59.40 -18.66
N GLN A 657 -19.09 -59.90 -19.28
CA GLN A 657 -18.15 -60.81 -18.63
C GLN A 657 -16.93 -60.10 -18.01
N HIS A 658 -16.91 -58.76 -18.03
CA HIS A 658 -15.93 -57.94 -17.31
C HIS A 658 -14.45 -58.26 -17.60
N TYR A 659 -14.11 -58.41 -18.88
CA TYR A 659 -12.75 -58.76 -19.29
C TYR A 659 -12.28 -58.04 -20.55
N TYR A 660 -10.96 -57.92 -20.73
CA TYR A 660 -10.36 -57.46 -21.99
C TYR A 660 -9.09 -58.27 -22.26
N HIS A 661 -8.84 -58.63 -23.53
CA HIS A 661 -7.62 -59.36 -23.89
C HIS A 661 -7.00 -58.82 -25.17
N MET A 662 -5.68 -58.87 -25.25
CA MET A 662 -4.94 -58.50 -26.46
C MET A 662 -3.63 -59.30 -26.59
N PRO A 663 -3.09 -59.45 -27.82
CA PRO A 663 -1.80 -60.12 -28.01
C PRO A 663 -0.69 -59.42 -27.21
N LEU A 664 0.14 -60.19 -26.51
CA LEU A 664 1.26 -59.64 -25.72
C LEU A 664 2.23 -58.84 -26.59
N ARG A 665 2.42 -59.24 -27.86
CA ARG A 665 3.24 -58.54 -28.86
C ARG A 665 2.78 -57.11 -29.19
N ASN A 666 1.55 -56.74 -28.83
CA ASN A 666 1.02 -55.40 -29.09
C ASN A 666 1.45 -54.38 -28.03
N LEU A 667 1.93 -54.84 -26.87
CA LEU A 667 2.47 -53.96 -25.83
C LEU A 667 3.88 -53.50 -26.22
N PRO A 668 4.15 -52.19 -26.26
CA PRO A 668 5.47 -51.68 -26.60
C PRO A 668 6.51 -51.94 -25.50
N ASP A 669 6.09 -51.99 -24.22
CA ASP A 669 6.94 -52.33 -23.09
C ASP A 669 6.16 -53.19 -22.08
N GLN A 670 6.74 -54.33 -21.68
CA GLN A 670 6.15 -55.24 -20.70
C GLN A 670 6.11 -54.61 -19.29
N LYS A 671 6.98 -53.64 -19.00
CA LYS A 671 6.96 -52.89 -17.73
C LYS A 671 5.72 -52.03 -17.55
N LEU A 672 4.97 -51.73 -18.62
CA LEU A 672 3.71 -50.99 -18.51
C LEU A 672 2.64 -51.80 -17.78
N LEU A 673 2.65 -53.13 -17.87
CA LEU A 673 1.61 -53.99 -17.27
C LEU A 673 1.47 -53.82 -15.76
N THR A 674 2.56 -53.53 -15.05
CA THR A 674 2.54 -53.30 -13.60
C THR A 674 2.10 -51.90 -13.21
N GLN A 675 1.97 -50.98 -14.17
CA GLN A 675 1.58 -49.58 -13.96
C GLN A 675 0.13 -49.29 -14.39
N LEU A 676 -0.52 -50.23 -15.09
CA LEU A 676 -1.88 -50.06 -15.56
C LEU A 676 -2.88 -50.22 -14.42
N GLU A 677 -3.72 -49.22 -14.26
CA GLU A 677 -4.83 -49.20 -13.30
C GLU A 677 -6.19 -49.27 -14.02
N PHE A 678 -6.26 -48.77 -15.26
CA PHE A 678 -7.50 -48.68 -16.03
C PHE A 678 -7.32 -49.15 -17.47
N ILE A 679 -8.40 -49.67 -18.05
CA ILE A 679 -8.53 -49.97 -19.48
C ILE A 679 -9.67 -49.16 -20.06
N ALA A 680 -9.46 -48.58 -21.23
CA ALA A 680 -10.50 -47.93 -22.02
C ALA A 680 -10.63 -48.59 -23.40
N LEU A 681 -11.84 -48.60 -23.94
CA LEU A 681 -12.15 -49.23 -25.23
C LEU A 681 -12.38 -48.17 -26.30
N CYS A 682 -11.50 -48.15 -27.30
CA CYS A 682 -11.64 -47.30 -28.49
C CYS A 682 -12.42 -48.05 -29.58
N GLN A 683 -13.65 -47.61 -29.83
CA GLN A 683 -14.57 -48.19 -30.79
C GLN A 683 -14.32 -47.64 -32.20
N SER A 684 -14.07 -48.52 -33.17
CA SER A 684 -13.77 -48.10 -34.54
C SER A 684 -14.98 -47.56 -35.30
N ARG A 685 -14.80 -46.46 -36.05
CA ARG A 685 -15.87 -45.85 -36.87
C ARG A 685 -16.43 -46.77 -37.96
N ARG A 686 -15.62 -47.70 -38.49
CA ARG A 686 -16.05 -48.66 -39.53
C ARG A 686 -17.16 -49.59 -39.06
N GLN A 687 -17.24 -49.88 -37.76
CA GLN A 687 -18.20 -50.81 -37.19
C GLN A 687 -19.28 -50.12 -36.34
N PHE A 688 -18.94 -49.01 -35.68
CA PHE A 688 -19.81 -48.34 -34.71
C PHE A 688 -20.39 -47.01 -35.25
N GLN A 689 -20.08 -46.59 -36.49
CA GLN A 689 -20.63 -45.38 -37.15
C GLN A 689 -20.57 -44.11 -36.27
N GLU A 690 -21.71 -43.52 -35.87
CA GLU A 690 -21.79 -42.35 -34.98
C GLU A 690 -21.35 -42.66 -33.54
N ASP A 691 -21.26 -43.95 -33.19
CA ASP A 691 -20.76 -44.42 -31.91
C ASP A 691 -19.24 -44.63 -31.84
N GLY A 692 -18.50 -44.25 -32.89
CA GLY A 692 -17.05 -44.33 -32.91
C GLY A 692 -16.36 -43.37 -31.92
N GLY A 693 -15.47 -43.90 -31.09
CA GLY A 693 -14.76 -43.13 -30.07
C GLY A 693 -14.45 -43.94 -28.81
N ILE A 694 -14.03 -43.27 -27.74
CA ILE A 694 -13.82 -43.92 -26.44
C ILE A 694 -14.99 -43.58 -25.52
N ARG A 695 -15.74 -44.61 -25.14
CA ARG A 695 -16.97 -44.50 -24.32
C ARG A 695 -16.90 -45.27 -23.02
N TYR A 696 -16.28 -46.44 -23.05
CA TYR A 696 -16.23 -47.35 -21.93
C TYR A 696 -14.81 -47.39 -21.36
N TYR A 697 -14.70 -47.31 -20.04
CA TYR A 697 -13.47 -47.57 -19.32
C TYR A 697 -13.77 -48.34 -18.03
N GLY A 698 -12.79 -49.04 -17.49
CA GLY A 698 -12.95 -49.83 -16.27
C GLY A 698 -11.63 -49.99 -15.54
N ARG A 699 -11.72 -50.19 -14.22
CA ARG A 699 -10.57 -50.44 -13.35
C ARG A 699 -10.13 -51.90 -13.46
N ILE A 700 -8.84 -52.15 -13.64
CA ILE A 700 -8.27 -53.50 -13.71
C ILE A 700 -8.22 -54.08 -12.29
N SER A 701 -8.83 -55.24 -12.08
CA SER A 701 -8.73 -56.00 -10.83
C SER A 701 -7.51 -56.92 -10.82
N ASN A 702 -7.23 -57.57 -11.96
CA ASN A 702 -6.09 -58.47 -12.14
C ASN A 702 -5.70 -58.58 -13.62
N TRP A 703 -4.46 -58.99 -13.89
CA TRP A 703 -4.01 -59.34 -15.23
C TRP A 703 -3.13 -60.59 -15.21
N GLU A 704 -3.15 -61.34 -16.31
CA GLU A 704 -2.37 -62.57 -16.46
C GLU A 704 -2.00 -62.82 -17.93
N VAL A 705 -0.88 -63.50 -18.16
CA VAL A 705 -0.46 -63.91 -19.49
C VAL A 705 -0.94 -65.34 -19.73
N ARG A 706 -1.81 -65.52 -20.71
CA ARG A 706 -2.37 -66.82 -21.09
C ARG A 706 -2.07 -67.14 -22.55
N LYS A 707 -2.05 -68.42 -22.90
CA LYS A 707 -2.07 -68.80 -24.32
C LYS A 707 -3.45 -68.50 -24.89
N ARG A 708 -3.51 -68.14 -26.17
CA ARG A 708 -4.77 -67.79 -26.82
C ARG A 708 -5.81 -68.92 -26.76
N GLY A 709 -5.37 -70.18 -26.80
CA GLY A 709 -6.24 -71.35 -26.65
C GLY A 709 -6.91 -71.48 -25.28
N ASP A 710 -6.35 -70.86 -24.23
CA ASP A 710 -6.87 -70.93 -22.85
C ASP A 710 -7.98 -69.90 -22.58
N ILE A 711 -8.17 -68.92 -23.47
CA ILE A 711 -9.22 -67.89 -23.40
C ILE A 711 -10.50 -68.48 -23.98
N LYS A 712 -11.38 -69.00 -23.12
CA LYS A 712 -12.59 -69.76 -23.49
C LYS A 712 -13.76 -68.87 -23.92
N GLU A 713 -13.72 -67.60 -23.55
CA GLU A 713 -14.74 -66.59 -23.88
C GLU A 713 -14.82 -66.34 -25.40
N ARG A 714 -13.74 -66.68 -26.14
CA ARG A 714 -13.72 -66.63 -27.60
C ARG A 714 -12.82 -67.72 -28.18
N PRO A 715 -13.29 -68.57 -29.11
CA PRO A 715 -12.44 -69.57 -29.75
C PRO A 715 -11.27 -68.91 -30.50
N ALA A 716 -10.08 -69.51 -30.39
CA ALA A 716 -8.89 -69.08 -31.12
C ALA A 716 -9.07 -69.29 -32.63
N ARG A 717 -8.38 -68.49 -33.46
CA ARG A 717 -8.32 -68.78 -34.89
C ARG A 717 -7.36 -69.97 -35.09
N PRO A 718 -7.63 -70.88 -36.05
CA PRO A 718 -6.72 -71.98 -36.34
C PRO A 718 -5.29 -71.47 -36.55
N GLY A 719 -4.31 -72.05 -35.84
CA GLY A 719 -2.91 -71.65 -35.89
C GLY A 719 -2.48 -70.49 -34.96
N THR A 720 -3.41 -69.89 -34.21
CA THR A 720 -3.09 -68.82 -33.22
C THR A 720 -3.15 -69.28 -31.77
N GLU A 721 -3.39 -70.56 -31.51
CA GLU A 721 -3.67 -71.12 -30.18
C GLU A 721 -2.51 -70.99 -29.20
N LEU A 722 -1.27 -71.00 -29.71
CA LEU A 722 -0.05 -70.84 -28.92
C LEU A 722 0.37 -69.38 -28.73
N ASP A 723 -0.29 -68.41 -29.37
CA ASP A 723 0.04 -67.00 -29.22
C ASP A 723 -0.19 -66.56 -27.76
N LEU A 724 0.75 -65.80 -27.21
CA LEU A 724 0.63 -65.25 -25.87
C LEU A 724 -0.24 -63.99 -25.88
N TYR A 725 -1.22 -63.96 -24.99
CA TYR A 725 -2.15 -62.84 -24.79
C TYR A 725 -2.08 -62.36 -23.35
N VAL A 726 -2.26 -61.06 -23.16
CA VAL A 726 -2.55 -60.51 -21.84
C VAL A 726 -4.06 -60.49 -21.67
N TYR A 727 -4.53 -61.12 -20.60
CA TYR A 727 -5.92 -61.16 -20.18
C TYR A 727 -6.08 -60.25 -18.96
N PHE A 728 -6.98 -59.28 -19.05
CA PHE A 728 -7.31 -58.34 -17.99
C PHE A 728 -8.70 -58.63 -17.45
N THR A 729 -8.81 -58.80 -16.14
CA THR A 729 -10.08 -58.85 -15.42
C THR A 729 -10.40 -57.45 -14.93
N ILE A 730 -11.65 -57.02 -15.09
CA ILE A 730 -12.09 -55.65 -14.84
C ILE A 730 -13.12 -55.67 -13.73
N GLU A 731 -13.04 -54.73 -12.78
CA GLU A 731 -13.98 -54.68 -11.66
C GLU A 731 -15.40 -54.33 -12.13
N LYS A 732 -15.51 -53.25 -12.90
CA LYS A 732 -16.74 -52.74 -13.47
C LYS A 732 -16.43 -51.87 -14.68
N TRP A 733 -17.29 -51.93 -15.70
CA TRP A 733 -17.26 -50.99 -16.80
C TRP A 733 -18.12 -49.76 -16.51
N GLU A 734 -17.52 -48.59 -16.71
CA GLU A 734 -18.14 -47.28 -16.56
C GLU A 734 -18.28 -46.60 -17.93
N VAL A 735 -19.36 -45.84 -18.09
CA VAL A 735 -19.61 -45.02 -19.28
C VAL A 735 -19.10 -43.61 -19.01
N LYS A 736 -18.21 -43.12 -19.87
CA LYS A 736 -17.69 -41.76 -19.81
C LYS A 736 -18.79 -40.77 -20.24
N GLU A 737 -19.00 -39.72 -19.44
CA GLU A 737 -20.01 -38.68 -19.70
C GLU A 737 -19.80 -37.95 -21.04
N SER A 738 -18.54 -37.76 -21.44
CA SER A 738 -18.16 -37.15 -22.72
C SER A 738 -17.35 -38.15 -23.55
N VAL A 739 -17.84 -38.46 -24.75
CA VAL A 739 -17.16 -39.39 -25.66
C VAL A 739 -15.91 -38.74 -26.22
N ILE A 740 -14.77 -39.42 -26.16
CA ILE A 740 -13.55 -38.97 -26.85
C ILE A 740 -13.71 -39.32 -28.33
N ALA A 741 -13.89 -38.31 -29.16
CA ALA A 741 -14.07 -38.44 -30.60
C ALA A 741 -12.76 -38.84 -31.29
N LEU A 742 -12.86 -39.49 -32.45
CA LEU A 742 -11.68 -39.98 -33.17
C LEU A 742 -10.85 -38.84 -33.82
N GLY A 743 -11.44 -37.66 -34.06
CA GLY A 743 -10.69 -36.47 -34.52
C GLY A 743 -9.98 -36.63 -35.88
N GLY A 744 -10.33 -37.65 -36.67
CA GLY A 744 -9.62 -38.00 -37.92
C GLY A 744 -8.44 -38.96 -37.73
N SER A 745 -8.17 -39.41 -36.51
CA SER A 745 -7.09 -40.35 -36.17
C SER A 745 -7.62 -41.66 -35.58
N TRP A 746 -6.78 -42.70 -35.51
CA TRP A 746 -7.19 -44.05 -35.09
C TRP A 746 -6.19 -44.70 -34.14
N ILE A 747 -6.61 -45.74 -33.41
CA ILE A 747 -5.69 -46.63 -32.69
C ILE A 747 -5.57 -47.94 -33.48
N GLU A 748 -4.35 -48.32 -33.85
CA GLU A 748 -4.11 -49.59 -34.52
C GLU A 748 -4.09 -50.76 -33.53
N THR A 749 -3.25 -50.72 -32.49
CA THR A 749 -3.10 -51.79 -31.50
C THR A 749 -3.60 -51.35 -30.13
N CYS A 750 -2.81 -50.54 -29.42
CA CYS A 750 -3.17 -49.96 -28.13
C CYS A 750 -2.37 -48.68 -27.88
N LEU A 751 -2.95 -47.74 -27.14
CA LEU A 751 -2.32 -46.50 -26.71
C LEU A 751 -2.27 -46.45 -25.19
N ALA A 752 -1.10 -46.19 -24.61
CA ALA A 752 -0.95 -45.99 -23.18
C ALA A 752 -0.92 -44.48 -22.87
N THR A 753 -1.78 -44.00 -21.98
CA THR A 753 -1.96 -42.59 -21.63
C THR A 753 -2.17 -42.43 -20.12
N SER A 754 -2.16 -41.20 -19.62
CA SER A 754 -2.44 -40.90 -18.22
C SER A 754 -3.94 -40.70 -17.99
N LYS A 755 -4.43 -41.07 -16.81
CA LYS A 755 -5.84 -40.81 -16.42
C LYS A 755 -6.19 -39.34 -16.52
N TYR A 756 -5.24 -38.46 -16.22
CA TYR A 756 -5.41 -37.01 -16.33
C TYR A 756 -5.76 -36.54 -17.75
N MET A 757 -5.05 -37.06 -18.76
CA MET A 757 -5.33 -36.76 -20.16
C MET A 757 -6.59 -37.45 -20.65
N PHE A 758 -6.79 -38.71 -20.27
CA PHE A 758 -8.01 -39.46 -20.57
C PHE A 758 -9.29 -38.75 -20.09
N ASP A 759 -9.24 -38.12 -18.92
CA ASP A 759 -10.42 -37.44 -18.37
C ASP A 759 -10.77 -36.16 -19.12
N ARG A 760 -9.78 -35.48 -19.69
CA ARG A 760 -9.93 -34.13 -20.27
C ARG A 760 -9.94 -34.09 -21.79
N ALA A 761 -9.44 -35.13 -22.46
CA ALA A 761 -9.37 -35.18 -23.92
C ALA A 761 -10.77 -35.17 -24.55
N ILE A 762 -10.93 -34.37 -25.61
CA ILE A 762 -12.14 -34.39 -26.45
C ILE A 762 -11.89 -35.20 -27.70
N GLU A 763 -10.69 -35.08 -28.29
CA GLU A 763 -10.28 -35.85 -29.45
C GLU A 763 -9.12 -36.82 -29.14
N LEU A 764 -9.10 -37.93 -29.86
CA LEU A 764 -8.12 -39.00 -29.70
C LEU A 764 -6.64 -38.53 -29.81
N PRO A 765 -6.27 -37.60 -30.71
CA PRO A 765 -4.90 -37.09 -30.80
C PRO A 765 -4.39 -36.40 -29.52
N GLU A 766 -5.28 -35.83 -28.69
CA GLU A 766 -4.90 -35.16 -27.44
C GLU A 766 -4.32 -36.15 -26.41
N LEU A 767 -4.63 -37.44 -26.51
CA LEU A 767 -4.13 -38.47 -25.61
C LEU A 767 -2.63 -38.75 -25.77
N ARG A 768 -1.99 -38.18 -26.82
CA ARG A 768 -0.57 -38.36 -27.17
C ARG A 768 0.32 -37.19 -26.72
N LEU A 769 -0.21 -36.25 -25.94
CA LEU A 769 0.59 -35.15 -25.35
C LEU A 769 1.45 -35.71 -24.20
N ASP A 770 2.70 -36.04 -24.51
CA ASP A 770 3.62 -36.76 -23.61
C ASP A 770 4.62 -35.82 -22.90
N THR A 771 4.76 -34.56 -23.33
CA THR A 771 5.70 -33.59 -22.71
C THR A 771 5.02 -32.44 -21.98
N GLU A 772 5.72 -31.87 -20.98
CA GLU A 772 5.23 -30.74 -20.18
C GLU A 772 4.97 -29.49 -21.01
N GLU A 773 5.82 -29.22 -22.00
CA GLU A 773 5.69 -28.08 -22.92
C GLU A 773 4.44 -28.20 -23.79
N GLN A 774 4.18 -29.38 -24.37
CA GLN A 774 2.98 -29.68 -25.16
C GLN A 774 1.70 -29.54 -24.34
N LEU A 775 1.72 -29.99 -23.09
CA LEU A 775 0.60 -29.86 -22.15
C LEU A 775 0.31 -28.41 -21.79
N ARG A 776 1.35 -27.59 -21.58
CA ARG A 776 1.21 -26.16 -21.29
C ARG A 776 0.61 -25.41 -22.48
N GLU A 777 1.14 -25.65 -23.68
CA GLU A 777 0.66 -25.02 -24.91
C GLU A 777 -0.79 -25.40 -25.21
N TRP A 778 -1.14 -26.68 -25.08
CA TRP A 778 -2.52 -27.15 -25.23
C TRP A 778 -3.47 -26.49 -24.22
N ARG A 779 -3.06 -26.33 -22.95
CA ARG A 779 -3.88 -25.64 -21.93
C ARG A 779 -4.12 -24.18 -22.30
N GLU A 780 -3.09 -23.46 -22.73
CA GLU A 780 -3.20 -22.05 -23.10
C GLU A 780 -4.11 -21.85 -24.32
N LYS A 781 -4.00 -22.72 -25.33
CA LYS A 781 -4.82 -22.66 -26.54
C LYS A 781 -6.27 -23.08 -26.30
N ARG A 782 -6.51 -24.05 -25.41
CA ARG A 782 -7.87 -24.50 -25.04
C ARG A 782 -8.70 -23.42 -24.34
N ARG A 783 -8.05 -22.41 -23.75
CA ARG A 783 -8.74 -21.24 -23.19
C ARG A 783 -9.36 -20.35 -24.26
N ARG A 784 -8.89 -20.44 -25.51
CA ARG A 784 -9.31 -19.59 -26.62
C ARG A 784 -10.37 -20.25 -27.52
N GLY A 785 -10.53 -21.57 -27.44
CA GLY A 785 -11.49 -22.30 -28.26
C GLY A 785 -11.22 -23.80 -28.29
N LYS A 786 -11.91 -24.52 -29.17
CA LYS A 786 -11.69 -25.96 -29.41
C LYS A 786 -10.30 -26.15 -30.02
N VAL A 787 -9.53 -27.12 -29.52
CA VAL A 787 -8.13 -27.31 -29.94
C VAL A 787 -8.02 -28.55 -30.81
N LYS A 788 -7.27 -28.44 -31.91
CA LYS A 788 -6.93 -29.54 -32.80
C LYS A 788 -5.45 -29.86 -32.68
N VAL A 789 -5.14 -31.09 -32.29
CA VAL A 789 -3.76 -31.60 -32.21
C VAL A 789 -3.42 -32.32 -33.50
N LYS A 790 -2.40 -31.83 -34.21
CA LYS A 790 -1.87 -32.47 -35.42
C LYS A 790 -0.72 -33.38 -35.05
N LEU A 791 -0.82 -34.65 -35.42
CA LEU A 791 0.22 -35.65 -35.26
C LEU A 791 0.91 -35.91 -36.60
N ASP A 792 2.13 -36.41 -36.56
CA ASP A 792 2.90 -36.84 -37.74
C ASP A 792 2.34 -38.12 -38.41
N HIS A 793 1.43 -38.82 -37.75
CA HIS A 793 0.83 -40.05 -38.25
C HIS A 793 -0.68 -40.15 -37.94
N VAL A 794 -1.44 -40.81 -38.83
CA VAL A 794 -2.91 -40.96 -38.72
C VAL A 794 -3.29 -41.92 -37.59
N HIS A 795 -2.45 -42.93 -37.32
CA HIS A 795 -2.58 -43.80 -36.15
C HIS A 795 -1.86 -43.19 -34.95
N VAL A 796 -2.59 -42.88 -33.88
CA VAL A 796 -2.11 -42.17 -32.69
C VAL A 796 -1.07 -43.00 -31.92
N ASP A 797 -1.22 -44.32 -31.91
CA ASP A 797 -0.30 -45.27 -31.29
C ASP A 797 1.03 -45.42 -32.06
N ARG A 798 1.10 -44.97 -33.32
CA ARG A 798 2.33 -44.93 -34.14
C ARG A 798 2.92 -43.54 -34.29
N ALA A 799 2.24 -42.50 -33.81
CA ALA A 799 2.74 -41.13 -33.88
C ALA A 799 3.96 -40.96 -32.94
N GLU A 800 5.06 -40.45 -33.49
CA GLU A 800 6.29 -40.16 -32.74
C GLU A 800 6.35 -38.70 -32.32
N ARG A 801 5.76 -37.78 -33.10
CA ARG A 801 5.84 -36.33 -32.89
C ARG A 801 4.48 -35.64 -33.00
N VAL A 802 4.29 -34.65 -32.14
CA VAL A 802 3.21 -33.67 -32.23
C VAL A 802 3.67 -32.55 -33.16
N MET A 803 3.00 -32.38 -34.29
CA MET A 803 3.38 -31.42 -35.35
C MET A 803 2.86 -30.01 -35.07
N GLY A 804 1.78 -29.89 -34.30
CA GLY A 804 1.21 -28.60 -33.94
C GLY A 804 -0.07 -28.74 -33.13
N ILE A 805 -0.37 -27.70 -32.37
CA ILE A 805 -1.57 -27.59 -31.53
C ILE A 805 -2.25 -26.29 -31.94
N ASP A 806 -3.37 -26.34 -32.64
CA ASP A 806 -4.03 -25.15 -33.19
C ASP A 806 -5.42 -24.97 -32.57
N VAL A 807 -5.91 -23.73 -32.48
CA VAL A 807 -7.30 -23.44 -32.10
C VAL A 807 -8.14 -23.53 -33.37
N GLU A 808 -9.22 -24.30 -33.36
CA GLU A 808 -10.23 -24.27 -34.43
C GLU A 808 -10.98 -22.94 -34.34
N ASP A 809 -11.00 -22.21 -35.46
CA ASP A 809 -11.76 -20.96 -35.63
C ASP A 809 -13.28 -21.18 -35.52
#